data_AF-G3H9Y8-F1
#
_entry.id   AF-G3H9Y8-F1
#
_cell.length_a   1.000
_cell.length_b   1.000
_cell.length_c   1.000
_cell.angle_alpha   90.00
_cell.angle_beta   90.00
_cell.angle_gamma   90.00
#
_symmetry.space_group_name_H-M   'P 1'
#
loop_
_entity.id
_entity.type
_entity.pdbx_description
1 polymer ?
#
loop_
_entity_poly.entity_id
_entity_poly.type
_entity_poly.pdbx_seq_one_letter_code
_entity_poly.pdbx_strand_id
1 'polypeptide(L)'
;GCAPSPGAYDVKTSEVSKGPVSFQKSQRFKNQKESQQNLSVDKDTTLLASSKKAKTLVSKKEPQKNDKDLKRLEKEIRVLLQERGAQDKRIQDMESELEKTEAKLNVAVREKTSLSASNASLEKRLIELSRANELLKSKFSEDGHQKSMRTLSLELMKLRNKREAKMRSMLAKHEGMELKLQATQRDLVESQGKIVQLEGKLVSLEKEQIDEKSETEKLLEYIEEISCASDQVEKYKVDIAQLEEDLKEKDREISSLQLSLEETLTFSKQIEDLTVKCQLLEKERDDLVNKDRERAESHSAEIQIVTEKLVLEKQEYEKLQQKEMQIESLLQQEKELSASLQQQLSSFQEEMTSEKNVFREELKLALEELDAVQQKEEQSEKLVKQLEEETKATAEQLKRLDELLREKEAELEKSNAAHIHATLTLQERYNDTVQDLRDVTAQLERMLLDLQNRSTLKEEEIKEITSTSLKKIADLQNQLRQQDEDFKKQLEEEEARKAEKEDAVAELTLESNKWRLLYEELYNKTKPFQEEVNIPSRRVLVTGATGLLGRAVYKEFQQSNWHTIGCGFRRARPKFEQVNLLDSEAVHHLIHDFQPHVIVHCAAERRPDVVESQPDAASQLNVGASGNLAKEAASIGAFLIYISSDYVFDGTDPPYTEEDIPNPLNLYGKTKLDGEKAVLENNLGAAVLRIPVLYGEVEKLEESAVTVMFDKVQFSNKSANMDHWQQRFPTHVKDVASVCRQLAEKRMLDPSIKGTFHWSGNEQMTKYEMACAIADAFNLPSSHLRPITDSPVIGAQRPRNAQLDCSKLETLGIGQRTPFRIGIKESLWPFLIDKRWRQTVFH
;
A
#
# COMPACT_ATOMS: atom_id res chain seq x y z
N GLY A 1 16.65 105.68 27.38
CA GLY A 1 17.43 106.92 27.19
C GLY A 1 16.92 107.64 25.95
N CYS A 2 17.31 108.91 25.77
CA CYS A 2 16.77 109.84 24.75
C CYS A 2 15.32 110.31 24.99
N ALA A 3 14.94 111.44 24.37
CA ALA A 3 13.88 112.39 24.77
C ALA A 3 13.54 113.35 23.57
N PRO A 4 12.74 114.46 23.69
CA PRO A 4 11.39 114.67 24.27
C PRO A 4 10.41 115.56 23.42
N SER A 5 9.14 115.68 23.88
CA SER A 5 8.16 116.82 23.77
C SER A 5 7.74 117.38 22.38
N PRO A 6 6.78 118.34 22.26
CA PRO A 6 5.74 118.89 23.18
C PRO A 6 4.28 118.72 22.64
N GLY A 7 3.17 119.17 23.27
CA GLY A 7 2.91 119.68 24.63
C GLY A 7 1.64 120.59 24.77
N ALA A 8 0.95 120.49 25.92
CA ALA A 8 -0.10 121.38 26.48
C ALA A 8 -1.49 121.50 25.76
N TYR A 9 -2.62 121.84 26.41
CA TYR A 9 -2.97 122.09 27.83
C TYR A 9 -4.09 121.11 28.30
N ASP A 10 -4.29 120.66 29.55
CA ASP A 10 -4.31 121.27 30.91
C ASP A 10 -5.61 122.06 31.24
N VAL A 11 -6.27 121.99 32.43
CA VAL A 11 -5.92 121.31 33.70
C VAL A 11 -7.08 121.23 34.75
N LYS A 12 -6.95 120.34 35.78
CA LYS A 12 -7.59 120.32 37.14
C LYS A 12 -9.10 119.93 37.27
N THR A 13 -9.60 119.40 38.42
CA THR A 13 -9.01 119.24 39.78
C THR A 13 -9.51 118.00 40.55
N SER A 14 -8.67 117.44 41.45
CA SER A 14 -8.96 116.81 42.77
C SER A 14 -9.89 115.58 42.92
N GLU A 15 -9.65 114.59 43.80
CA GLU A 15 -8.50 114.27 44.71
C GLU A 15 -8.60 112.83 45.30
N VAL A 16 -7.45 112.25 45.71
CA VAL A 16 -7.19 111.41 46.94
C VAL A 16 -8.05 110.13 47.23
N SER A 17 -7.53 108.96 47.66
CA SER A 17 -6.16 108.38 47.70
C SER A 17 -6.20 106.90 48.21
N LYS A 18 -5.04 106.21 48.17
CA LYS A 18 -4.61 105.03 49.00
C LYS A 18 -5.34 103.67 48.82
N GLY A 19 -4.52 102.61 48.68
CA GLY A 19 -4.83 101.24 49.18
C GLY A 19 -4.13 101.00 50.54
N PRO A 20 -3.82 99.75 50.96
CA PRO A 20 -4.05 98.44 50.32
C PRO A 20 -4.78 97.45 51.28
N VAL A 21 -4.33 96.17 51.37
CA VAL A 21 -4.71 95.08 52.31
C VAL A 21 -5.79 94.09 51.78
N SER A 22 -5.90 92.93 52.45
CA SER A 22 -6.35 91.62 51.94
C SER A 22 -7.46 90.97 52.81
N PHE A 23 -7.44 89.62 52.97
CA PHE A 23 -8.40 88.74 53.67
C PHE A 23 -9.69 88.39 52.88
N GLN A 24 -9.93 87.12 52.53
CA GLN A 24 -10.35 85.95 53.35
C GLN A 24 -11.78 86.05 53.92
N LYS A 25 -12.63 85.06 53.56
CA LYS A 25 -13.34 84.08 54.44
C LYS A 25 -14.36 83.30 53.56
N SER A 26 -14.55 81.97 53.67
CA SER A 26 -15.01 81.13 54.80
C SER A 26 -16.46 81.43 55.20
N GLN A 27 -17.33 80.48 55.57
CA GLN A 27 -17.14 79.09 56.03
C GLN A 27 -18.53 78.39 56.17
N ARG A 28 -18.58 77.19 56.79
CA ARG A 28 -19.79 76.46 57.27
C ARG A 28 -20.64 75.83 56.16
N PHE A 29 -21.38 74.73 56.35
CA PHE A 29 -21.49 73.63 57.36
C PHE A 29 -22.37 72.54 56.66
N LYS A 30 -22.47 71.25 57.03
CA LYS A 30 -21.95 70.34 58.08
C LYS A 30 -22.03 68.90 57.49
N ASN A 31 -21.20 67.93 57.91
CA ASN A 31 -21.49 66.86 58.91
C ASN A 31 -22.92 66.26 58.83
N GLN A 32 -23.19 64.95 58.99
CA GLN A 32 -22.40 63.72 59.26
C GLN A 32 -23.35 62.49 59.07
N LYS A 33 -23.03 61.19 59.24
CA LYS A 33 -21.88 60.35 59.70
C LYS A 33 -21.87 59.06 58.80
N GLU A 34 -20.82 58.26 58.62
CA GLU A 34 -20.27 57.19 59.49
C GLU A 34 -21.31 56.20 60.06
N SER A 35 -21.07 54.90 60.25
CA SER A 35 -19.86 54.03 60.10
C SER A 35 -20.33 52.55 59.97
N GLN A 36 -19.50 51.57 59.59
CA GLN A 36 -18.60 50.74 60.42
C GLN A 36 -18.08 49.59 59.52
N GLN A 37 -16.88 48.97 59.60
CA GLN A 37 -15.65 49.04 60.40
C GLN A 37 -14.45 48.84 59.39
N ASN A 38 -13.25 49.44 59.51
CA ASN A 38 -12.18 49.35 60.54
C ASN A 38 -11.55 47.94 60.66
N LEU A 39 -10.23 47.68 60.85
CA LEU A 39 -8.90 48.38 60.89
C LEU A 39 -7.82 47.24 60.88
N SER A 40 -6.50 47.33 60.61
CA SER A 40 -5.56 48.32 59.99
C SER A 40 -4.12 47.70 59.92
N VAL A 41 -3.07 48.52 59.68
CA VAL A 41 -1.60 48.26 59.84
C VAL A 41 -0.82 47.59 58.68
N ASP A 42 -0.21 48.43 57.83
CA ASP A 42 1.25 48.69 57.69
C ASP A 42 2.31 47.55 57.71
N LYS A 43 3.36 47.70 56.85
CA LYS A 43 4.76 47.15 56.96
C LYS A 43 5.04 45.65 56.72
N ASP A 44 6.26 45.18 56.36
CA ASP A 44 7.56 45.80 55.95
C ASP A 44 8.47 44.78 55.17
N THR A 45 9.73 45.15 54.85
CA THR A 45 10.93 44.28 54.56
C THR A 45 10.98 43.44 53.25
N THR A 46 12.11 43.08 52.61
CA THR A 46 13.59 43.23 52.81
C THR A 46 14.25 43.22 51.40
N LEU A 47 15.08 44.16 50.92
CA LEU A 47 16.50 44.54 51.21
C LEU A 47 17.64 43.61 50.70
N LEU A 48 18.66 44.24 50.07
CA LEU A 48 20.07 43.81 49.82
C LEU A 48 20.37 42.71 48.75
N ALA A 49 21.58 42.54 48.17
CA ALA A 49 22.61 43.49 47.66
C ALA A 49 23.80 42.75 46.96
N SER A 50 24.47 43.40 45.98
CA SER A 50 25.86 43.12 45.50
C SER A 50 26.13 41.78 44.74
N SER A 51 27.28 41.49 44.10
CA SER A 51 28.17 42.28 43.21
C SER A 51 29.23 41.42 42.47
N LYS A 52 29.88 41.95 41.42
CA LYS A 52 31.24 41.65 40.88
C LYS A 52 31.58 40.32 40.14
N LYS A 53 32.00 40.50 38.86
CA LYS A 53 33.27 40.05 38.20
C LYS A 53 33.59 38.55 37.89
N ALA A 54 33.49 38.22 36.58
CA ALA A 54 34.61 38.02 35.62
C ALA A 54 35.41 36.69 35.45
N LYS A 55 35.85 36.48 34.19
CA LYS A 55 37.16 35.97 33.67
C LYS A 55 37.44 34.47 33.36
N THR A 56 37.34 34.14 32.05
CA THR A 56 38.38 33.56 31.13
C THR A 56 38.97 32.11 31.20
N LEU A 57 39.28 31.59 29.98
CA LEU A 57 40.44 30.73 29.54
C LEU A 57 40.34 29.18 29.39
N VAL A 58 40.14 28.74 28.12
CA VAL A 58 41.07 27.91 27.27
C VAL A 58 41.18 26.35 27.35
N SER A 59 41.45 25.77 26.15
CA SER A 59 42.02 24.42 25.82
C SER A 59 41.03 23.30 25.41
N LYS A 60 41.32 22.34 24.50
CA LYS A 60 42.43 22.14 23.52
C LYS A 60 42.06 21.06 22.45
N LYS A 61 42.56 21.23 21.21
CA LYS A 61 42.86 20.22 20.13
C LYS A 61 41.81 19.18 19.65
N GLU A 62 41.37 19.36 18.39
CA GLU A 62 41.52 18.46 17.20
C GLU A 62 41.94 16.98 17.35
N PRO A 63 41.45 16.05 16.47
CA PRO A 63 41.74 16.11 15.02
C PRO A 63 40.59 15.79 14.03
N GLN A 64 40.93 15.86 12.74
CA GLN A 64 40.03 15.97 11.58
C GLN A 64 39.53 14.64 10.99
N LYS A 65 38.29 14.66 10.47
CA LYS A 65 37.92 14.08 9.15
C LYS A 65 36.62 14.71 8.62
N ASN A 66 36.31 14.50 7.34
CA ASN A 66 35.10 14.93 6.63
C ASN A 66 34.94 16.45 6.34
N ASP A 67 36.04 17.13 6.02
CA ASP A 67 36.06 18.53 5.53
C ASP A 67 35.13 18.81 4.32
N LYS A 68 34.85 17.81 3.45
CA LYS A 68 33.90 17.96 2.33
C LYS A 68 32.44 18.03 2.79
N ASP A 69 32.06 17.18 3.74
CA ASP A 69 30.68 17.15 4.24
C ASP A 69 30.42 18.35 5.15
N LEU A 70 31.42 18.75 5.95
CA LEU A 70 31.39 19.99 6.72
C LEU A 70 31.23 21.20 5.79
N LYS A 71 31.90 21.24 4.63
CA LYS A 71 31.75 22.31 3.62
C LYS A 71 30.44 22.26 2.84
N ARG A 72 29.81 21.09 2.67
CA ARG A 72 28.43 20.99 2.16
C ARG A 72 27.44 21.53 3.19
N LEU A 73 27.54 21.06 4.44
CA LEU A 73 26.68 21.48 5.54
C LEU A 73 26.85 22.98 5.84
N GLU A 74 28.07 23.53 5.80
CA GLU A 74 28.30 24.99 5.88
C GLU A 74 27.71 25.77 4.70
N LYS A 75 27.57 25.16 3.52
CA LYS A 75 26.93 25.81 2.36
C LYS A 75 25.42 25.78 2.51
N GLU A 76 24.87 24.66 2.93
CA GLU A 76 23.44 24.43 3.16
C GLU A 76 22.94 25.26 4.35
N ILE A 77 23.67 25.28 5.46
CA ILE A 77 23.45 26.20 6.59
C ILE A 77 23.60 27.66 6.12
N ARG A 78 24.55 28.01 5.24
CA ARG A 78 24.63 29.37 4.69
C ARG A 78 23.44 29.74 3.80
N VAL A 79 22.94 28.81 2.98
CA VAL A 79 21.72 29.02 2.17
C VAL A 79 20.51 29.18 3.09
N LEU A 80 20.29 28.27 4.05
CA LEU A 80 19.19 28.35 5.00
C LEU A 80 19.28 29.59 5.90
N LEU A 81 20.49 30.07 6.26
CA LEU A 81 20.67 31.35 6.96
C LEU A 81 20.48 32.57 6.04
N GLN A 82 20.73 32.47 4.73
CA GLN A 82 20.38 33.53 3.77
C GLN A 82 18.87 33.56 3.49
N GLU A 83 18.21 32.42 3.38
CA GLU A 83 16.76 32.32 3.20
C GLU A 83 16.02 32.76 4.45
N ARG A 84 16.44 32.30 5.63
CA ARG A 84 15.96 32.83 6.90
C ARG A 84 16.27 34.32 7.03
N GLY A 85 17.49 34.78 6.73
CA GLY A 85 17.84 36.20 6.75
C GLY A 85 17.00 37.04 5.78
N ALA A 86 16.55 36.47 4.66
CA ALA A 86 15.63 37.11 3.72
C ALA A 86 14.17 37.07 4.20
N GLN A 87 13.76 36.04 4.95
CA GLN A 87 12.45 35.98 5.61
C GLN A 87 12.39 36.96 6.79
N ASP A 88 13.35 36.88 7.72
CA ASP A 88 13.54 37.80 8.85
C ASP A 88 13.61 39.26 8.34
N LYS A 89 14.30 39.52 7.22
CA LYS A 89 14.29 40.85 6.58
C LYS A 89 12.91 41.23 6.01
N ARG A 90 12.19 40.34 5.32
CA ARG A 90 10.82 40.66 4.84
C ARG A 90 9.87 40.95 5.99
N ILE A 91 10.01 40.23 7.11
CA ILE A 91 9.25 40.49 8.34
C ILE A 91 9.61 41.88 8.86
N GLN A 92 10.90 42.21 8.99
CA GLN A 92 11.36 43.52 9.44
C GLN A 92 10.98 44.68 8.50
N ASP A 93 10.96 44.45 7.17
CA ASP A 93 10.49 45.41 6.18
C ASP A 93 8.96 45.65 6.33
N MET A 94 8.18 44.58 6.59
CA MET A 94 6.73 44.68 6.88
C MET A 94 6.44 45.33 8.24
N GLU A 95 7.20 45.01 9.29
CA GLU A 95 7.12 45.65 10.61
C GLU A 95 7.46 47.14 10.50
N SER A 96 8.45 47.51 9.67
CA SER A 96 8.79 48.91 9.40
C SER A 96 7.71 49.64 8.61
N GLU A 97 7.01 49.00 7.66
CA GLU A 97 5.82 49.61 7.03
C GLU A 97 4.65 49.70 8.00
N LEU A 98 4.44 48.71 8.88
CA LEU A 98 3.44 48.76 9.94
C LEU A 98 3.70 49.95 10.86
N GLU A 99 4.93 50.09 11.38
CA GLU A 99 5.37 51.21 12.24
C GLU A 99 5.21 52.57 11.52
N LYS A 100 5.49 52.65 10.21
CA LYS A 100 5.21 53.88 9.41
C LYS A 100 3.72 54.16 9.28
N THR A 101 2.86 53.15 9.11
CA THR A 101 1.40 53.35 9.06
C THR A 101 0.82 53.73 10.43
N GLU A 102 1.30 53.12 11.51
CA GLU A 102 0.94 53.47 12.89
C GLU A 102 1.45 54.86 13.27
N ALA A 103 2.65 55.26 12.83
CA ALA A 103 3.14 56.63 12.99
C ALA A 103 2.27 57.65 12.24
N LYS A 104 1.87 57.37 10.98
CA LYS A 104 0.94 58.20 10.21
C LYS A 104 -0.43 58.31 10.90
N LEU A 105 -0.96 57.20 11.41
CA LEU A 105 -2.23 57.18 12.16
C LEU A 105 -2.11 58.00 13.45
N ASN A 106 -1.02 57.85 14.20
CA ASN A 106 -0.76 58.64 15.41
C ASN A 106 -0.58 60.14 15.12
N VAL A 107 -0.01 60.53 13.96
CA VAL A 107 0.04 61.93 13.51
C VAL A 107 -1.38 62.45 13.22
N ALA A 108 -2.16 61.72 12.42
CA ALA A 108 -3.54 62.11 12.10
C ALA A 108 -4.45 62.19 13.35
N VAL A 109 -4.26 61.29 14.32
CA VAL A 109 -4.93 61.35 15.63
C VAL A 109 -4.50 62.59 16.41
N ARG A 110 -3.20 62.93 16.44
CA ARG A 110 -2.70 64.15 17.10
C ARG A 110 -3.21 65.43 16.44
N GLU A 111 -3.33 65.48 15.11
CA GLU A 111 -3.95 66.59 14.39
C GLU A 111 -5.45 66.69 14.70
N LYS A 112 -6.18 65.57 14.73
CA LYS A 112 -7.58 65.53 15.17
C LYS A 112 -7.74 66.05 16.61
N THR A 113 -6.83 65.70 17.51
CA THR A 113 -6.82 66.20 18.90
C THR A 113 -6.45 67.68 18.99
N SER A 114 -5.51 68.18 18.19
CA SER A 114 -5.14 69.60 18.20
C SER A 114 -6.23 70.49 17.58
N LEU A 115 -6.89 70.04 16.52
CA LEU A 115 -8.05 70.71 15.93
C LEU A 115 -9.25 70.73 16.90
N SER A 116 -9.49 69.62 17.62
CA SER A 116 -10.50 69.57 18.69
C SER A 116 -10.20 70.56 19.83
N ALA A 117 -8.93 70.66 20.26
CA ALA A 117 -8.49 71.65 21.24
C ALA A 117 -8.59 73.09 20.72
N SER A 118 -8.36 73.32 19.42
CA SER A 118 -8.59 74.62 18.77
C SER A 118 -10.06 75.01 18.75
N ASN A 119 -10.99 74.08 18.47
CA ASN A 119 -12.42 74.35 18.56
C ASN A 119 -12.84 74.73 19.99
N ALA A 120 -12.43 73.96 21.01
CA ALA A 120 -12.72 74.31 22.40
C ALA A 120 -12.14 75.68 22.83
N SER A 121 -11.02 76.10 22.24
CA SER A 121 -10.45 77.44 22.44
C SER A 121 -11.27 78.55 21.74
N LEU A 122 -11.82 78.27 20.56
CA LEU A 122 -12.68 79.20 19.82
C LEU A 122 -14.08 79.34 20.46
N GLU A 123 -14.68 78.24 20.90
CA GLU A 123 -15.93 78.22 21.68
C GLU A 123 -15.78 79.03 22.98
N LYS A 124 -14.66 78.85 23.68
CA LYS A 124 -14.35 79.66 24.88
C LYS A 124 -14.24 81.15 24.56
N ARG A 125 -13.58 81.53 23.45
CA ARG A 125 -13.53 82.93 22.99
C ARG A 125 -14.91 83.47 22.60
N LEU A 126 -15.78 82.65 22.03
CA LEU A 126 -17.17 83.02 21.72
C LEU A 126 -17.95 83.35 23.00
N ILE A 127 -17.79 82.55 24.05
CA ILE A 127 -18.43 82.76 25.37
C ILE A 127 -17.86 84.01 26.08
N GLU A 128 -16.55 84.26 25.97
CA GLU A 128 -15.91 85.47 26.50
C GLU A 128 -16.38 86.74 25.75
N LEU A 129 -16.55 86.67 24.42
CA LEU A 129 -17.13 87.76 23.62
C LEU A 129 -18.61 88.01 23.95
N SER A 130 -19.43 86.98 24.06
CA SER A 130 -20.85 87.14 24.46
C SER A 130 -20.98 87.77 25.84
N ARG A 131 -20.14 87.39 26.81
CA ARG A 131 -20.09 88.03 28.14
C ARG A 131 -19.62 89.48 28.07
N ALA A 132 -18.66 89.83 27.20
CA ALA A 132 -18.25 91.21 26.99
C ALA A 132 -19.37 92.06 26.37
N ASN A 133 -20.17 91.49 25.47
CA ASN A 133 -21.27 92.17 24.80
C ASN A 133 -22.48 92.40 25.73
N GLU A 134 -22.81 91.40 26.58
CA GLU A 134 -23.75 91.54 27.71
C GLU A 134 -23.30 92.64 28.68
N LEU A 135 -22.02 92.65 29.07
CA LEU A 135 -21.46 93.61 30.04
C LEU A 135 -21.26 95.02 29.46
N LEU A 136 -21.34 95.19 28.14
CA LEU A 136 -21.48 96.48 27.46
C LEU A 136 -22.94 96.94 27.44
N LYS A 137 -23.90 96.04 27.19
CA LYS A 137 -25.35 96.35 27.27
C LYS A 137 -25.77 96.75 28.69
N SER A 138 -25.25 96.09 29.73
CA SER A 138 -25.59 96.37 31.13
C SER A 138 -24.92 97.62 31.72
N LYS A 139 -24.43 98.55 30.90
CA LYS A 139 -23.63 99.71 31.34
C LYS A 139 -24.06 101.08 30.79
N PHE A 140 -25.21 101.16 30.11
CA PHE A 140 -25.73 102.40 29.50
C PHE A 140 -27.24 102.61 29.71
N SER A 141 -27.69 102.57 30.97
CA SER A 141 -29.02 103.06 31.40
C SER A 141 -28.97 103.51 32.87
N GLU A 142 -29.68 104.60 33.20
CA GLU A 142 -29.59 105.38 34.47
C GLU A 142 -28.26 106.13 34.68
N ASP A 143 -28.19 107.38 35.15
CA ASP A 143 -29.12 108.53 35.23
C ASP A 143 -28.23 109.83 35.23
N GLY A 144 -28.76 111.06 35.08
CA GLY A 144 -27.88 112.24 35.04
C GLY A 144 -28.41 113.68 34.88
N HIS A 145 -29.68 113.99 35.10
CA HIS A 145 -30.17 115.29 35.63
C HIS A 145 -29.65 116.68 35.11
N GLN A 146 -30.57 117.42 34.47
CA GLN A 146 -31.00 118.81 34.82
C GLN A 146 -30.11 120.10 34.64
N LYS A 147 -30.82 121.20 34.29
CA LYS A 147 -30.53 122.65 34.53
C LYS A 147 -29.51 123.42 33.65
N SER A 148 -29.96 123.85 32.47
CA SER A 148 -29.63 125.13 31.78
C SER A 148 -30.49 125.25 30.51
N MET A 149 -31.13 126.35 30.07
CA MET A 149 -31.55 127.66 30.62
C MET A 149 -32.98 127.90 30.05
N ARG A 150 -33.98 128.60 30.60
CA ARG A 150 -34.10 129.66 31.63
C ARG A 150 -33.65 131.09 31.26
N THR A 151 -33.98 131.52 30.05
CA THR A 151 -34.01 132.95 29.64
C THR A 151 -35.16 133.22 28.66
N LEU A 152 -35.59 134.48 28.51
CA LEU A 152 -36.52 134.99 27.46
C LEU A 152 -38.02 134.63 27.54
N SER A 153 -38.65 134.69 28.72
CA SER A 153 -40.13 134.85 28.82
C SER A 153 -40.59 135.71 30.02
N LEU A 154 -39.72 136.60 30.52
CA LEU A 154 -40.02 137.47 31.67
C LEU A 154 -39.64 138.95 31.45
N GLU A 155 -39.85 139.46 30.23
CA GLU A 155 -40.25 140.87 30.04
C GLU A 155 -41.78 140.92 30.06
N LEU A 156 -42.44 140.82 31.21
CA LEU A 156 -42.58 141.92 32.17
C LEU A 156 -42.85 143.29 31.50
N MET A 157 -44.14 143.61 31.43
CA MET A 157 -44.67 144.71 32.23
C MET A 157 -43.98 146.08 32.04
N LYS A 158 -44.09 146.70 30.86
CA LYS A 158 -43.62 148.08 30.62
C LYS A 158 -44.67 149.09 30.12
N LEU A 159 -45.81 148.66 29.58
CA LEU A 159 -46.83 149.56 29.01
C LEU A 159 -48.28 149.35 29.51
N ARG A 160 -48.43 148.85 30.74
CA ARG A 160 -49.63 149.14 31.54
C ARG A 160 -49.49 150.56 32.10
N ASN A 161 -50.60 151.30 32.23
CA ASN A 161 -50.71 152.61 32.88
C ASN A 161 -49.93 153.78 32.22
N LYS A 162 -50.42 154.31 31.08
CA LYS A 162 -50.18 155.72 30.73
C LYS A 162 -51.44 156.46 30.29
N ARG A 163 -52.07 157.08 31.30
CA ARG A 163 -52.86 158.33 31.21
C ARG A 163 -54.35 158.24 30.83
N GLU A 164 -55.15 157.72 31.75
CA GLU A 164 -56.57 158.12 31.96
C GLU A 164 -56.75 159.60 32.42
N ALA A 165 -55.68 160.41 32.34
CA ALA A 165 -55.56 161.73 32.96
C ALA A 165 -55.51 162.86 31.91
N LYS A 166 -56.64 163.01 31.20
CA LYS A 166 -57.19 164.29 30.71
C LYS A 166 -58.73 164.16 30.77
N MET A 167 -59.37 164.45 31.90
CA MET A 167 -59.79 165.82 32.25
C MET A 167 -60.71 166.37 31.14
N ARG A 168 -62.05 166.31 31.22
CA ARG A 168 -62.93 166.39 32.42
C ARG A 168 -62.52 167.54 33.35
N SER A 169 -62.61 168.78 32.86
CA SER A 169 -63.09 169.93 33.66
C SER A 169 -63.20 171.20 32.80
N MET A 170 -64.09 172.09 33.24
CA MET A 170 -64.26 173.50 32.87
C MET A 170 -64.93 173.85 31.53
N LEU A 171 -65.98 174.70 31.54
CA LEU A 171 -66.76 175.19 32.69
C LEU A 171 -68.18 175.60 32.25
N ALA A 172 -69.16 175.42 33.14
CA ALA A 172 -70.51 175.94 32.93
C ALA A 172 -70.54 177.46 33.20
N LYS A 173 -70.69 178.23 32.11
CA LYS A 173 -71.19 179.62 32.00
C LYS A 173 -71.14 179.98 30.50
N HIS A 174 -72.07 180.73 29.93
CA HIS A 174 -73.14 181.54 30.52
C HIS A 174 -74.37 181.51 29.59
N GLU A 175 -75.59 181.53 30.13
CA GLU A 175 -76.77 181.91 29.32
C GLU A 175 -76.62 183.37 28.91
N GLY A 176 -76.61 183.64 27.60
CA GLY A 176 -76.40 184.99 27.08
C GLY A 176 -76.32 185.00 25.55
N MET A 177 -77.21 185.77 24.93
CA MET A 177 -77.28 186.00 23.49
C MET A 177 -77.73 184.82 22.61
N GLU A 178 -78.90 184.29 22.96
CA GLU A 178 -80.03 184.31 22.02
C GLU A 178 -80.04 185.60 21.15
N LEU A 179 -80.51 185.55 19.89
CA LEU A 179 -80.45 186.62 18.87
C LEU A 179 -79.23 186.70 17.93
N LYS A 180 -78.48 185.60 17.71
CA LYS A 180 -77.75 185.40 16.42
C LYS A 180 -78.22 184.18 15.61
N LEU A 181 -79.54 183.97 15.67
CA LEU A 181 -80.37 183.03 14.92
C LEU A 181 -80.44 183.35 13.39
N GLN A 182 -79.32 183.64 12.73
CA GLN A 182 -79.27 183.92 11.28
C GLN A 182 -78.03 183.39 10.54
N ALA A 183 -76.98 182.95 11.24
CA ALA A 183 -75.77 182.41 10.59
C ALA A 183 -75.84 180.89 10.34
N THR A 184 -76.68 180.15 11.08
CA THR A 184 -76.87 178.69 10.95
C THR A 184 -77.55 178.23 9.66
N GLN A 185 -77.91 179.15 8.76
CA GLN A 185 -78.76 178.88 7.60
C GLN A 185 -78.00 178.63 6.27
N ARG A 186 -76.65 178.69 6.25
CA ARG A 186 -75.85 178.48 5.03
C ARG A 186 -74.92 177.27 5.10
N ASP A 187 -74.09 177.19 6.13
CA ASP A 187 -72.96 176.24 6.14
C ASP A 187 -73.38 174.80 6.51
N LEU A 188 -74.63 174.60 6.92
CA LEU A 188 -75.25 173.28 7.14
C LEU A 188 -75.43 172.48 5.84
N VAL A 189 -75.50 173.15 4.68
CA VAL A 189 -75.76 172.49 3.39
C VAL A 189 -74.52 171.81 2.82
N GLU A 190 -73.31 172.34 3.05
CA GLU A 190 -72.07 171.75 2.51
C GLU A 190 -71.63 170.48 3.27
N SER A 191 -71.96 170.37 4.55
CA SER A 191 -71.52 169.24 5.39
C SER A 191 -72.25 167.92 5.08
N GLN A 192 -73.48 167.99 4.56
CA GLN A 192 -74.28 166.79 4.22
C GLN A 192 -73.71 166.02 3.00
N GLY A 193 -73.01 166.69 2.08
CA GLY A 193 -72.50 166.05 0.85
C GLY A 193 -71.35 165.06 1.05
N LYS A 194 -70.64 165.10 2.19
CA LYS A 194 -69.44 164.27 2.43
C LYS A 194 -69.73 162.95 3.16
N ILE A 195 -70.90 162.79 3.78
CA ILE A 195 -71.25 161.59 4.57
C ILE A 195 -71.58 160.41 3.63
N VAL A 196 -72.41 160.64 2.62
CA VAL A 196 -72.84 159.64 1.62
C VAL A 196 -71.66 158.98 0.90
N GLN A 197 -70.54 159.69 0.74
CA GLN A 197 -69.35 159.19 0.04
C GLN A 197 -68.47 158.24 0.89
N LEU A 198 -68.73 158.11 2.19
CA LEU A 198 -68.04 157.17 3.09
C LEU A 198 -68.86 155.90 3.35
N GLU A 199 -70.19 156.01 3.47
CA GLU A 199 -71.09 154.87 3.69
C GLU A 199 -70.96 153.84 2.56
N GLY A 200 -70.82 154.30 1.31
CA GLY A 200 -70.62 153.44 0.13
C GLY A 200 -69.30 152.63 0.10
N LYS A 201 -68.34 152.88 1.01
CA LYS A 201 -67.10 152.09 1.13
C LYS A 201 -67.15 151.01 2.22
N LEU A 202 -68.13 151.05 3.10
CA LEU A 202 -68.24 150.11 4.21
C LEU A 202 -68.84 148.77 3.72
N VAL A 203 -69.86 148.86 2.86
CA VAL A 203 -70.56 147.72 2.23
C VAL A 203 -69.64 146.83 1.36
N SER A 204 -68.54 147.36 0.82
CA SER A 204 -67.55 146.56 0.09
C SER A 204 -66.69 145.67 1.00
N LEU A 205 -66.34 146.14 2.20
CA LEU A 205 -65.44 145.43 3.12
C LEU A 205 -66.14 144.30 3.88
N GLU A 206 -67.43 144.45 4.20
CA GLU A 206 -68.20 143.38 4.85
C GLU A 206 -68.41 142.16 3.94
N LYS A 207 -68.21 142.30 2.63
CA LYS A 207 -68.37 141.19 1.67
C LYS A 207 -67.14 140.29 1.57
N GLU A 208 -65.95 140.88 1.53
CA GLU A 208 -64.68 140.14 1.44
C GLU A 208 -64.46 139.22 2.67
N GLN A 209 -64.92 139.64 3.86
CA GLN A 209 -64.79 138.86 5.10
C GLN A 209 -65.72 137.63 5.20
N ILE A 210 -66.70 137.48 4.30
CA ILE A 210 -67.57 136.30 4.25
C ILE A 210 -66.92 135.20 3.38
N ASP A 211 -66.29 135.57 2.26
CA ASP A 211 -65.73 134.61 1.31
C ASP A 211 -64.51 133.87 1.91
N GLU A 212 -63.59 134.56 2.61
CA GLU A 212 -62.43 133.95 3.29
C GLU A 212 -62.84 132.83 4.27
N LYS A 213 -63.94 133.02 5.03
CA LYS A 213 -64.43 131.98 5.95
C LYS A 213 -64.84 130.71 5.22
N SER A 214 -65.49 130.84 4.07
CA SER A 214 -65.97 129.71 3.27
C SER A 214 -64.84 128.87 2.64
N GLU A 215 -63.62 129.42 2.56
CA GLU A 215 -62.42 128.67 2.14
C GLU A 215 -61.77 127.97 3.34
N THR A 216 -61.77 128.59 4.53
CA THR A 216 -61.22 127.95 5.75
C THR A 216 -62.00 126.72 6.21
N GLU A 217 -63.33 126.68 6.02
CA GLU A 217 -64.12 125.49 6.37
C GLU A 217 -63.85 124.31 5.40
N LYS A 218 -63.72 124.56 4.09
CA LYS A 218 -63.35 123.54 3.09
C LYS A 218 -61.94 122.99 3.30
N LEU A 219 -61.01 123.84 3.75
CA LEU A 219 -59.65 123.41 4.10
C LEU A 219 -59.63 122.47 5.32
N LEU A 220 -60.54 122.64 6.28
CA LEU A 220 -60.69 121.69 7.40
C LEU A 220 -61.24 120.34 6.94
N GLU A 221 -62.26 120.34 6.07
CA GLU A 221 -62.87 119.14 5.51
C GLU A 221 -61.83 118.28 4.75
N TYR A 222 -61.00 118.89 3.90
CA TYR A 222 -59.91 118.17 3.22
C TYR A 222 -58.80 117.68 4.17
N ILE A 223 -58.53 118.38 5.28
CA ILE A 223 -57.55 117.90 6.29
C ILE A 223 -58.08 116.65 7.01
N GLU A 224 -59.38 116.59 7.28
CA GLU A 224 -60.02 115.43 7.92
C GLU A 224 -60.08 114.21 6.98
N GLU A 225 -60.38 114.42 5.69
CA GLU A 225 -60.25 113.37 4.65
C GLU A 225 -58.81 112.84 4.52
N ILE A 226 -57.81 113.73 4.48
CA ILE A 226 -56.39 113.36 4.39
C ILE A 226 -55.93 112.60 5.65
N SER A 227 -56.42 112.97 6.84
CA SER A 227 -56.14 112.22 8.07
C SER A 227 -56.70 110.80 8.00
N CYS A 228 -57.96 110.65 7.60
CA CYS A 228 -58.62 109.34 7.45
C CYS A 228 -57.90 108.45 6.41
N ALA A 229 -57.46 109.04 5.29
CA ALA A 229 -56.64 108.36 4.29
C ALA A 229 -55.27 107.94 4.85
N SER A 230 -54.64 108.79 5.68
CA SER A 230 -53.37 108.48 6.35
C SER A 230 -53.50 107.31 7.32
N ASP A 231 -54.55 107.28 8.14
CA ASP A 231 -54.82 106.19 9.09
C ASP A 231 -55.05 104.85 8.35
N GLN A 232 -55.75 104.88 7.21
CA GLN A 232 -55.96 103.71 6.37
C GLN A 232 -54.68 103.25 5.64
N VAL A 233 -53.78 104.16 5.29
CA VAL A 233 -52.44 103.80 4.77
C VAL A 233 -51.57 103.17 5.87
N GLU A 234 -51.60 103.68 7.10
CA GLU A 234 -50.83 103.09 8.20
C GLU A 234 -51.34 101.70 8.57
N LYS A 235 -52.65 101.48 8.53
CA LYS A 235 -53.25 100.15 8.65
C LYS A 235 -52.74 99.20 7.56
N TYR A 236 -52.73 99.61 6.29
CA TYR A 236 -52.22 98.76 5.21
C TYR A 236 -50.72 98.43 5.35
N LYS A 237 -49.90 99.31 5.93
CA LYS A 237 -48.50 98.96 6.26
C LYS A 237 -48.40 97.85 7.31
N VAL A 238 -49.27 97.85 8.31
CA VAL A 238 -49.33 96.78 9.32
C VAL A 238 -49.79 95.47 8.69
N ASP A 239 -50.83 95.51 7.84
CA ASP A 239 -51.33 94.34 7.11
C ASP A 239 -50.23 93.76 6.18
N ILE A 240 -49.47 94.61 5.48
CA ILE A 240 -48.31 94.20 4.66
C ILE A 240 -47.19 93.59 5.51
N ALA A 241 -46.83 94.23 6.63
CA ALA A 241 -45.76 93.73 7.51
C ALA A 241 -46.11 92.36 8.13
N GLN A 242 -47.39 92.10 8.42
CA GLN A 242 -47.85 90.78 8.84
C GLN A 242 -47.72 89.76 7.70
N LEU A 243 -48.24 90.08 6.50
CA LEU A 243 -48.13 89.20 5.33
C LEU A 243 -46.67 88.90 4.95
N GLU A 244 -45.75 89.86 5.13
CA GLU A 244 -44.32 89.62 4.94
C GLU A 244 -43.72 88.66 5.96
N GLU A 245 -44.23 88.58 7.19
CA GLU A 245 -43.73 87.60 8.18
C GLU A 245 -44.41 86.23 8.03
N ASP A 246 -45.70 86.20 7.71
CA ASP A 246 -46.43 84.99 7.32
C ASP A 246 -45.74 84.30 6.11
N LEU A 247 -45.32 85.09 5.10
CA LEU A 247 -44.61 84.58 3.94
C LEU A 247 -43.22 84.02 4.31
N LYS A 248 -42.47 84.71 5.19
CA LYS A 248 -41.20 84.18 5.73
C LYS A 248 -41.40 82.90 6.54
N GLU A 249 -42.52 82.76 7.27
CA GLU A 249 -42.86 81.51 7.95
C GLU A 249 -43.14 80.38 6.94
N LYS A 250 -43.83 80.66 5.84
CA LYS A 250 -44.03 79.67 4.77
C LYS A 250 -42.76 79.34 3.99
N ASP A 251 -41.83 80.27 3.79
CA ASP A 251 -40.51 79.95 3.23
C ASP A 251 -39.69 79.05 4.17
N ARG A 252 -39.81 79.22 5.49
CA ARG A 252 -39.20 78.33 6.50
C ARG A 252 -39.84 76.93 6.46
N GLU A 253 -41.17 76.83 6.37
CA GLU A 253 -41.89 75.55 6.20
C GLU A 253 -41.48 74.83 4.91
N ILE A 254 -41.44 75.54 3.78
CA ILE A 254 -41.04 75.00 2.47
C ILE A 254 -39.59 74.47 2.55
N SER A 255 -38.67 75.23 3.15
CA SER A 255 -37.27 74.81 3.33
C SER A 255 -37.15 73.54 4.20
N SER A 256 -37.96 73.43 5.25
CA SER A 256 -38.04 72.25 6.12
C SER A 256 -38.57 71.01 5.37
N LEU A 257 -39.64 71.19 4.59
CA LEU A 257 -40.24 70.13 3.77
C LEU A 257 -39.31 69.68 2.63
N GLN A 258 -38.52 70.59 2.05
CA GLN A 258 -37.49 70.25 1.05
C GLN A 258 -36.38 69.37 1.65
N LEU A 259 -35.87 69.71 2.84
CA LEU A 259 -34.88 68.87 3.54
C LEU A 259 -35.42 67.48 3.86
N SER A 260 -36.66 67.39 4.36
CA SER A 260 -37.31 66.09 4.62
C SER A 260 -37.59 65.28 3.34
N LEU A 261 -37.83 65.95 2.21
CA LEU A 261 -37.95 65.31 0.90
C LEU A 261 -36.60 64.78 0.39
N GLU A 262 -35.50 65.51 0.60
CA GLU A 262 -34.15 65.01 0.29
C GLU A 262 -33.77 63.81 1.17
N GLU A 263 -34.04 63.85 2.47
CA GLU A 263 -33.82 62.71 3.37
C GLU A 263 -34.61 61.48 2.92
N THR A 264 -35.91 61.61 2.64
CA THR A 264 -36.74 60.50 2.15
C THR A 264 -36.31 59.99 0.77
N LEU A 265 -35.79 60.83 -0.11
CA LEU A 265 -35.14 60.40 -1.36
C LEU A 265 -33.84 59.60 -1.12
N THR A 266 -33.05 59.91 -0.08
CA THR A 266 -31.89 59.08 0.28
C THR A 266 -32.29 57.73 0.85
N PHE A 267 -33.33 57.67 1.71
CA PHE A 267 -33.88 56.41 2.21
C PHE A 267 -34.48 55.55 1.07
N SER A 268 -35.15 56.17 0.09
CA SER A 268 -35.65 55.46 -1.11
C SER A 268 -34.54 54.70 -1.83
N LYS A 269 -33.39 55.35 -2.07
CA LYS A 269 -32.22 54.71 -2.72
C LYS A 269 -31.62 53.58 -1.88
N GLN A 270 -31.53 53.77 -0.56
CA GLN A 270 -31.06 52.69 0.34
C GLN A 270 -32.00 51.48 0.33
N ILE A 271 -33.32 51.71 0.20
CA ILE A 271 -34.31 50.64 0.05
C ILE A 271 -34.16 49.92 -1.31
N GLU A 272 -33.90 50.64 -2.40
CA GLU A 272 -33.60 50.04 -3.72
C GLU A 272 -32.32 49.19 -3.68
N ASP A 273 -31.21 49.70 -3.15
CA ASP A 273 -29.94 48.97 -2.98
C ASP A 273 -30.11 47.71 -2.12
N LEU A 274 -30.85 47.81 -1.01
CA LEU A 274 -31.18 46.66 -0.16
C LEU A 274 -32.09 45.66 -0.88
N THR A 275 -33.04 46.12 -1.69
CA THR A 275 -33.95 45.24 -2.46
C THR A 275 -33.18 44.42 -3.49
N VAL A 276 -32.28 45.06 -4.25
CA VAL A 276 -31.38 44.37 -5.19
C VAL A 276 -30.49 43.36 -4.47
N LYS A 277 -29.95 43.72 -3.30
CA LYS A 277 -29.12 42.82 -2.49
C LYS A 277 -29.88 41.61 -1.94
N CYS A 278 -31.14 41.80 -1.52
CA CYS A 278 -32.01 40.69 -1.14
C CYS A 278 -32.27 39.75 -2.32
N GLN A 279 -32.63 40.27 -3.50
CA GLN A 279 -32.87 39.46 -4.70
C GLN A 279 -31.65 38.62 -5.12
N LEU A 280 -30.43 39.17 -4.98
CA LEU A 280 -29.19 38.42 -5.20
C LEU A 280 -29.00 37.28 -4.19
N LEU A 281 -29.25 37.53 -2.90
CA LEU A 281 -29.15 36.51 -1.84
C LEU A 281 -30.23 35.43 -1.96
N GLU A 282 -31.42 35.77 -2.41
CA GLU A 282 -32.48 34.79 -2.71
C GLU A 282 -32.10 33.91 -3.89
N LYS A 283 -31.47 34.47 -4.93
CA LYS A 283 -30.95 33.68 -6.04
C LYS A 283 -29.80 32.77 -5.60
N GLU A 284 -28.84 33.26 -4.83
CA GLU A 284 -27.72 32.44 -4.31
C GLU A 284 -28.24 31.30 -3.42
N ARG A 285 -29.27 31.54 -2.60
CA ARG A 285 -29.98 30.52 -1.83
C ARG A 285 -30.60 29.46 -2.76
N ASP A 286 -31.30 29.86 -3.80
CA ASP A 286 -32.03 28.93 -4.67
C ASP A 286 -31.10 28.14 -5.60
N ASP A 287 -29.99 28.74 -6.04
CA ASP A 287 -28.90 28.05 -6.76
C ASP A 287 -28.23 27.00 -5.84
N LEU A 288 -27.99 27.32 -4.55
CA LEU A 288 -27.47 26.36 -3.56
C LEU A 288 -28.46 25.22 -3.26
N VAL A 289 -29.74 25.52 -3.03
CA VAL A 289 -30.78 24.53 -2.75
C VAL A 289 -30.96 23.55 -3.92
N ASN A 290 -30.92 24.03 -5.17
CA ASN A 290 -30.93 23.15 -6.34
C ASN A 290 -29.69 22.25 -6.38
N LYS A 291 -28.50 22.81 -6.15
CA LYS A 291 -27.24 22.06 -6.16
C LYS A 291 -27.14 21.04 -5.01
N ASP A 292 -27.80 21.27 -3.89
CA ASP A 292 -27.92 20.29 -2.79
C ASP A 292 -28.96 19.21 -3.14
N ARG A 293 -30.09 19.57 -3.78
CA ARG A 293 -31.08 18.61 -4.28
C ARG A 293 -30.51 17.66 -5.32
N GLU A 294 -29.76 18.16 -6.30
CA GLU A 294 -29.07 17.34 -7.32
C GLU A 294 -28.10 16.34 -6.69
N ARG A 295 -27.36 16.74 -5.65
CA ARG A 295 -26.48 15.84 -4.89
C ARG A 295 -27.26 14.80 -4.09
N ALA A 296 -28.38 15.17 -3.48
CA ALA A 296 -29.26 14.23 -2.80
C ALA A 296 -29.86 13.20 -3.78
N GLU A 297 -30.23 13.62 -4.99
CA GLU A 297 -30.72 12.74 -6.07
C GLU A 297 -29.62 11.78 -6.57
N SER A 298 -28.38 12.25 -6.75
CA SER A 298 -27.22 11.40 -7.08
C SER A 298 -26.95 10.36 -5.99
N HIS A 299 -26.80 10.79 -4.73
CA HIS A 299 -26.56 9.88 -3.60
C HIS A 299 -27.70 8.86 -3.42
N SER A 300 -28.95 9.24 -3.69
CA SER A 300 -30.10 8.33 -3.66
C SER A 300 -29.99 7.23 -4.73
N ALA A 301 -29.60 7.59 -5.96
CA ALA A 301 -29.36 6.62 -7.03
C ALA A 301 -28.17 5.69 -6.72
N GLU A 302 -27.07 6.23 -6.17
CA GLU A 302 -25.91 5.46 -5.73
C GLU A 302 -26.29 4.46 -4.61
N ILE A 303 -27.05 4.90 -3.61
CA ILE A 303 -27.58 4.05 -2.53
C ILE A 303 -28.46 2.93 -3.10
N GLN A 304 -29.32 3.23 -4.08
CA GLN A 304 -30.16 2.20 -4.70
C GLN A 304 -29.32 1.16 -5.47
N ILE A 305 -28.34 1.59 -6.26
CA ILE A 305 -27.42 0.69 -6.99
C ILE A 305 -26.63 -0.20 -6.02
N VAL A 306 -26.16 0.35 -4.89
CA VAL A 306 -25.48 -0.43 -3.84
C VAL A 306 -26.44 -1.41 -3.15
N THR A 307 -27.70 -1.01 -2.93
CA THR A 307 -28.73 -1.88 -2.32
C THR A 307 -29.08 -3.06 -3.24
N GLU A 308 -29.23 -2.83 -4.55
CA GLU A 308 -29.49 -3.88 -5.53
C GLU A 308 -28.31 -4.87 -5.64
N LYS A 309 -27.07 -4.37 -5.61
CA LYS A 309 -25.86 -5.22 -5.55
C LYS A 309 -25.81 -6.06 -4.28
N LEU A 310 -26.10 -5.48 -3.11
CA LEU A 310 -26.12 -6.20 -1.82
C LEU A 310 -27.16 -7.34 -1.81
N VAL A 311 -28.31 -7.14 -2.46
CA VAL A 311 -29.33 -8.20 -2.61
C VAL A 311 -28.84 -9.35 -3.50
N LEU A 312 -28.15 -9.06 -4.61
CA LEU A 312 -27.56 -10.08 -5.48
C LEU A 312 -26.44 -10.85 -4.76
N GLU A 313 -25.50 -10.15 -4.12
CA GLU A 313 -24.39 -10.73 -3.37
C GLU A 313 -24.89 -11.64 -2.23
N LYS A 314 -25.97 -11.25 -1.54
CA LYS A 314 -26.63 -12.11 -0.55
C LYS A 314 -27.22 -13.39 -1.17
N GLN A 315 -27.86 -13.29 -2.34
CA GLN A 315 -28.37 -14.47 -3.05
C GLN A 315 -27.25 -15.40 -3.54
N GLU A 316 -26.06 -14.88 -3.81
CA GLU A 316 -24.89 -15.71 -4.11
C GLU A 316 -24.30 -16.37 -2.86
N TYR A 317 -24.24 -15.65 -1.74
CA TYR A 317 -23.87 -16.22 -0.44
C TYR A 317 -24.79 -17.38 -0.02
N GLU A 318 -26.11 -17.23 -0.16
CA GLU A 318 -27.09 -18.30 0.12
C GLU A 318 -26.90 -19.53 -0.80
N LYS A 319 -26.52 -19.33 -2.07
CA LYS A 319 -26.16 -20.44 -2.99
C LYS A 319 -24.82 -21.08 -2.62
N LEU A 320 -23.86 -20.32 -2.09
CA LEU A 320 -22.56 -20.84 -1.65
C LEU A 320 -22.71 -21.71 -0.39
N GLN A 321 -23.51 -21.30 0.59
CA GLN A 321 -23.82 -22.15 1.76
C GLN A 321 -24.50 -23.48 1.36
N GLN A 322 -25.39 -23.47 0.36
CA GLN A 322 -25.98 -24.71 -0.16
C GLN A 322 -24.94 -25.64 -0.81
N LYS A 323 -23.94 -25.09 -1.50
CA LYS A 323 -22.82 -25.86 -2.06
C LYS A 323 -21.86 -26.38 -0.98
N GLU A 324 -21.57 -25.57 0.03
CA GLU A 324 -20.75 -25.95 1.19
C GLU A 324 -21.33 -27.18 1.88
N MET A 325 -22.64 -27.16 2.19
CA MET A 325 -23.36 -28.30 2.77
C MET A 325 -23.36 -29.56 1.87
N GLN A 326 -23.39 -29.40 0.54
CA GLN A 326 -23.24 -30.53 -0.39
C GLN A 326 -21.81 -31.10 -0.39
N ILE A 327 -20.80 -30.24 -0.32
CA ILE A 327 -19.38 -30.64 -0.26
C ILE A 327 -19.08 -31.35 1.07
N GLU A 328 -19.60 -30.87 2.19
CA GLU A 328 -19.49 -31.57 3.48
C GLU A 328 -20.09 -32.98 3.44
N SER A 329 -21.26 -33.14 2.80
CA SER A 329 -21.90 -34.45 2.65
C SER A 329 -21.09 -35.41 1.75
N LEU A 330 -20.47 -34.91 0.68
CA LEU A 330 -19.61 -35.72 -0.19
C LEU A 330 -18.30 -36.09 0.52
N LEU A 331 -17.69 -35.15 1.24
CA LEU A 331 -16.49 -35.38 2.05
C LEU A 331 -16.73 -36.41 3.16
N GLN A 332 -17.94 -36.48 3.71
CA GLN A 332 -18.30 -37.51 4.68
C GLN A 332 -18.39 -38.91 4.02
N GLN A 333 -19.00 -39.02 2.83
CA GLN A 333 -19.01 -40.28 2.07
C GLN A 333 -17.59 -40.72 1.67
N GLU A 334 -16.71 -39.79 1.27
CA GLU A 334 -15.31 -40.10 0.95
C GLU A 334 -14.54 -40.62 2.17
N LYS A 335 -14.75 -40.04 3.36
CA LYS A 335 -14.15 -40.55 4.61
C LYS A 335 -14.62 -41.96 4.94
N GLU A 336 -15.90 -42.25 4.76
CA GLU A 336 -16.47 -43.59 5.01
C GLU A 336 -15.93 -44.63 4.02
N LEU A 337 -15.81 -44.27 2.73
CA LEU A 337 -15.19 -45.11 1.70
C LEU A 337 -13.70 -45.34 1.99
N SER A 338 -12.97 -44.29 2.38
CA SER A 338 -11.55 -44.35 2.73
C SER A 338 -11.29 -45.23 3.96
N ALA A 339 -12.14 -45.14 4.99
CA ALA A 339 -12.07 -46.01 6.17
C ALA A 339 -12.33 -47.48 5.80
N SER A 340 -13.30 -47.74 4.91
CA SER A 340 -13.58 -49.10 4.41
C SER A 340 -12.40 -49.68 3.61
N LEU A 341 -11.82 -48.90 2.69
CA LEU A 341 -10.61 -49.27 1.95
C LEU A 341 -9.42 -49.52 2.88
N GLN A 342 -9.23 -48.69 3.90
CA GLN A 342 -8.15 -48.87 4.88
C GLN A 342 -8.34 -50.14 5.72
N GLN A 343 -9.58 -50.51 6.05
CA GLN A 343 -9.90 -51.78 6.72
C GLN A 343 -9.57 -52.98 5.81
N GLN A 344 -9.99 -52.96 4.54
CA GLN A 344 -9.68 -54.03 3.57
C GLN A 344 -8.17 -54.18 3.33
N LEU A 345 -7.45 -53.06 3.29
CA LEU A 345 -6.00 -53.05 3.12
C LEU A 345 -5.29 -53.64 4.35
N SER A 346 -5.82 -53.42 5.56
CA SER A 346 -5.33 -54.06 6.79
C SER A 346 -5.55 -55.58 6.78
N SER A 347 -6.75 -56.06 6.43
CA SER A 347 -7.01 -57.52 6.37
C SER A 347 -6.16 -58.21 5.29
N PHE A 348 -5.99 -57.57 4.13
CA PHE A 348 -5.10 -58.10 3.09
C PHE A 348 -3.62 -58.10 3.52
N GLN A 349 -3.17 -57.11 4.30
CA GLN A 349 -1.83 -57.14 4.90
C GLN A 349 -1.68 -58.30 5.91
N GLU A 350 -2.69 -58.56 6.73
CA GLU A 350 -2.70 -59.69 7.66
C GLU A 350 -2.61 -61.03 6.90
N GLU A 351 -3.45 -61.24 5.88
CA GLU A 351 -3.42 -62.41 4.98
C GLU A 351 -2.03 -62.60 4.33
N MET A 352 -1.49 -61.55 3.70
CA MET A 352 -0.16 -61.58 3.08
C MET A 352 0.98 -61.86 4.09
N THR A 353 0.84 -61.45 5.36
CA THR A 353 1.81 -61.83 6.40
C THR A 353 1.64 -63.27 6.87
N SER A 354 0.42 -63.80 6.85
CA SER A 354 0.13 -65.21 7.15
C SER A 354 0.77 -66.14 6.12
N GLU A 355 0.50 -65.92 4.83
CA GLU A 355 1.10 -66.70 3.73
C GLU A 355 2.63 -66.63 3.76
N LYS A 356 3.20 -65.44 3.96
CA LYS A 356 4.64 -65.24 4.09
C LYS A 356 5.27 -66.01 5.25
N ASN A 357 4.53 -66.25 6.34
CA ASN A 357 4.98 -67.07 7.45
C ASN A 357 4.88 -68.57 7.12
N VAL A 358 3.86 -69.01 6.38
CA VAL A 358 3.77 -70.39 5.87
C VAL A 358 4.94 -70.70 4.94
N PHE A 359 5.16 -69.90 3.89
CA PHE A 359 6.28 -70.09 2.96
C PHE A 359 7.65 -70.04 3.63
N ARG A 360 7.80 -69.27 4.73
CA ARG A 360 9.03 -69.24 5.52
C ARG A 360 9.30 -70.57 6.22
N GLU A 361 8.27 -71.17 6.80
CA GLU A 361 8.42 -72.42 7.56
C GLU A 361 8.53 -73.64 6.62
N GLU A 362 7.88 -73.61 5.46
CA GLU A 362 8.11 -74.55 4.35
C GLU A 362 9.56 -74.47 3.83
N LEU A 363 10.07 -73.27 3.57
CA LEU A 363 11.47 -73.07 3.16
C LEU A 363 12.46 -73.58 4.20
N LYS A 364 12.15 -73.41 5.49
CA LYS A 364 12.96 -73.93 6.60
C LYS A 364 12.97 -75.46 6.63
N LEU A 365 11.81 -76.10 6.48
CA LEU A 365 11.72 -77.57 6.38
C LEU A 365 12.52 -78.11 5.19
N ALA A 366 12.43 -77.47 4.02
CA ALA A 366 13.20 -77.85 2.83
C ALA A 366 14.73 -77.70 3.03
N LEU A 367 15.17 -76.74 3.85
CA LEU A 367 16.58 -76.60 4.24
C LEU A 367 17.01 -77.67 5.25
N GLU A 368 16.17 -78.01 6.23
CA GLU A 368 16.41 -79.11 7.18
C GLU A 368 16.48 -80.48 6.47
N GLU A 369 15.68 -80.69 5.43
CA GLU A 369 15.78 -81.87 4.55
C GLU A 369 17.07 -81.86 3.70
N LEU A 370 17.48 -80.71 3.17
CA LEU A 370 18.72 -80.58 2.38
C LEU A 370 19.97 -80.89 3.22
N ASP A 371 20.05 -80.37 4.45
CA ASP A 371 21.13 -80.70 5.40
C ASP A 371 21.14 -82.21 5.72
N ALA A 372 19.97 -82.84 5.88
CA ALA A 372 19.86 -84.27 6.10
C ALA A 372 20.24 -85.13 4.87
N VAL A 373 20.13 -84.59 3.65
CA VAL A 373 20.65 -85.22 2.42
C VAL A 373 22.17 -85.08 2.36
N GLN A 374 22.73 -83.89 2.62
CA GLN A 374 24.19 -83.69 2.64
C GLN A 374 24.89 -84.58 3.68
N GLN A 375 24.30 -84.77 4.86
CA GLN A 375 24.85 -85.70 5.86
C GLN A 375 24.84 -87.17 5.39
N LYS A 376 23.86 -87.58 4.58
CA LYS A 376 23.82 -88.92 3.96
C LYS A 376 24.84 -89.06 2.84
N GLU A 377 25.04 -88.00 2.04
CA GLU A 377 26.07 -87.94 1.00
C GLU A 377 27.48 -88.07 1.60
N GLU A 378 27.77 -87.32 2.67
CA GLU A 378 29.07 -87.38 3.38
C GLU A 378 29.30 -88.75 4.06
N GLN A 379 28.24 -89.42 4.52
CA GLN A 379 28.30 -90.81 5.00
C GLN A 379 28.54 -91.81 3.87
N SER A 380 27.89 -91.61 2.71
CA SER A 380 28.08 -92.43 1.51
C SER A 380 29.52 -92.34 0.98
N GLU A 381 30.09 -91.13 0.90
CA GLU A 381 31.49 -90.94 0.52
C GLU A 381 32.46 -91.71 1.44
N LYS A 382 32.22 -91.68 2.76
CA LYS A 382 33.05 -92.40 3.74
C LYS A 382 32.98 -93.92 3.53
N LEU A 383 31.79 -94.44 3.22
CA LEU A 383 31.60 -95.85 2.91
C LEU A 383 32.27 -96.24 1.58
N VAL A 384 32.15 -95.41 0.54
CA VAL A 384 32.83 -95.64 -0.75
C VAL A 384 34.35 -95.68 -0.56
N LYS A 385 34.93 -94.74 0.19
CA LYS A 385 36.38 -94.72 0.48
C LYS A 385 36.85 -95.97 1.23
N GLN A 386 36.04 -96.51 2.15
CA GLN A 386 36.32 -97.78 2.82
C GLN A 386 36.31 -98.96 1.83
N LEU A 387 35.33 -99.02 0.92
CA LEU A 387 35.27 -100.05 -0.12
C LEU A 387 36.41 -99.92 -1.14
N GLU A 388 36.89 -98.71 -1.45
CA GLU A 388 38.08 -98.48 -2.27
C GLU A 388 39.36 -98.99 -1.57
N GLU A 389 39.48 -98.82 -0.26
CA GLU A 389 40.60 -99.36 0.52
C GLU A 389 40.53 -100.91 0.63
N GLU A 390 39.36 -101.50 0.83
CA GLU A 390 39.17 -102.96 0.86
C GLU A 390 39.40 -103.63 -0.51
N THR A 391 38.90 -103.03 -1.59
CA THR A 391 39.15 -103.53 -2.97
C THR A 391 40.62 -103.42 -3.37
N LYS A 392 41.32 -102.37 -2.92
CA LYS A 392 42.78 -102.26 -3.07
C LYS A 392 43.52 -103.32 -2.26
N ALA A 393 43.15 -103.54 -0.99
CA ALA A 393 43.78 -104.53 -0.13
C ALA A 393 43.59 -105.96 -0.64
N THR A 394 42.39 -106.30 -1.14
CA THR A 394 42.11 -107.60 -1.77
C THR A 394 42.84 -107.76 -3.11
N ALA A 395 42.98 -106.70 -3.92
CA ALA A 395 43.82 -106.73 -5.12
C ALA A 395 45.32 -106.96 -4.81
N GLU A 396 45.83 -106.42 -3.70
CA GLU A 396 47.20 -106.72 -3.22
C GLU A 396 47.33 -108.17 -2.71
N GLN A 397 46.31 -108.73 -2.04
CA GLN A 397 46.30 -110.14 -1.66
C GLN A 397 46.28 -111.07 -2.88
N LEU A 398 45.45 -110.77 -3.88
CA LEU A 398 45.37 -111.53 -5.13
C LEU A 398 46.71 -111.53 -5.87
N LYS A 399 47.42 -110.39 -5.94
CA LYS A 399 48.78 -110.35 -6.52
C LYS A 399 49.76 -111.26 -5.79
N ARG A 400 49.73 -111.31 -4.46
CA ARG A 400 50.61 -112.22 -3.68
C ARG A 400 50.27 -113.69 -3.91
N LEU A 401 48.99 -114.02 -4.12
CA LEU A 401 48.55 -115.36 -4.49
C LEU A 401 48.96 -115.75 -5.93
N ASP A 402 48.89 -114.82 -6.88
CA ASP A 402 49.35 -115.02 -8.28
C ASP A 402 50.87 -115.23 -8.36
N GLU A 403 51.65 -114.48 -7.56
CA GLU A 403 53.10 -114.66 -7.43
C GLU A 403 53.44 -116.04 -6.84
N LEU A 404 52.77 -116.44 -5.74
CA LEU A 404 52.94 -117.77 -5.12
C LEU A 404 52.49 -118.92 -6.04
N LEU A 405 51.45 -118.71 -6.86
CA LEU A 405 51.03 -119.69 -7.87
C LEU A 405 52.14 -119.89 -8.91
N ARG A 406 52.74 -118.81 -9.43
CA ARG A 406 53.87 -118.91 -10.37
C ARG A 406 55.10 -119.60 -9.76
N GLU A 407 55.40 -119.37 -8.48
CA GLU A 407 56.46 -120.12 -7.79
C GLU A 407 56.15 -121.62 -7.73
N LYS A 408 54.90 -122.00 -7.44
CA LYS A 408 54.48 -123.42 -7.41
C LYS A 408 54.39 -124.05 -8.80
N GLU A 409 54.00 -123.29 -9.82
CA GLU A 409 54.04 -123.72 -11.23
C GLU A 409 55.48 -123.96 -11.67
N ALA A 410 56.43 -123.07 -11.35
CA ALA A 410 57.85 -123.25 -11.66
C ALA A 410 58.49 -124.44 -10.89
N GLU A 411 58.10 -124.67 -9.63
CA GLU A 411 58.48 -125.89 -8.90
C GLU A 411 57.92 -127.15 -9.59
N LEU A 412 56.66 -127.11 -10.05
CA LEU A 412 56.00 -128.22 -10.72
C LEU A 412 56.60 -128.50 -12.10
N GLU A 413 56.91 -127.48 -12.90
CA GLU A 413 57.65 -127.62 -14.17
C GLU A 413 59.03 -128.23 -13.94
N LYS A 414 59.77 -127.76 -12.92
CA LYS A 414 61.07 -128.33 -12.56
C LYS A 414 60.98 -129.79 -12.11
N SER A 415 59.93 -130.14 -11.38
CA SER A 415 59.62 -131.52 -10.98
C SER A 415 59.27 -132.39 -12.20
N ASN A 416 58.41 -131.88 -13.10
CA ASN A 416 58.04 -132.55 -14.34
C ASN A 416 59.24 -132.74 -15.27
N ALA A 417 60.14 -131.75 -15.39
CA ALA A 417 61.37 -131.85 -16.16
C ALA A 417 62.33 -132.92 -15.58
N ALA A 418 62.45 -132.98 -14.25
CA ALA A 418 63.21 -134.04 -13.58
C ALA A 418 62.56 -135.43 -13.77
N HIS A 419 61.22 -135.51 -13.75
CA HIS A 419 60.50 -136.76 -14.03
C HIS A 419 60.64 -137.18 -15.50
N ILE A 420 60.56 -136.25 -16.45
CA ILE A 420 60.80 -136.51 -17.88
C ILE A 420 62.23 -137.00 -18.09
N HIS A 421 63.23 -136.37 -17.47
CA HIS A 421 64.61 -136.87 -17.51
C HIS A 421 64.73 -138.27 -16.89
N ALA A 422 64.11 -138.54 -15.75
CA ALA A 422 64.13 -139.86 -15.13
C ALA A 422 63.44 -140.93 -16.02
N THR A 423 62.32 -140.58 -16.66
CA THR A 423 61.64 -141.42 -17.66
C THR A 423 62.51 -141.65 -18.88
N LEU A 424 63.21 -140.63 -19.40
CA LEU A 424 64.14 -140.78 -20.51
C LEU A 424 65.33 -141.68 -20.15
N THR A 425 65.95 -141.52 -18.97
CA THR A 425 67.05 -142.40 -18.53
C THR A 425 66.58 -143.84 -18.23
N LEU A 426 65.33 -144.03 -17.79
CA LEU A 426 64.71 -145.35 -17.73
C LEU A 426 64.41 -145.92 -19.13
N GLN A 427 64.06 -145.07 -20.09
CA GLN A 427 63.80 -145.47 -21.47
C GLN A 427 65.09 -145.73 -22.26
N GLU A 428 66.19 -145.05 -21.96
CA GLU A 428 67.55 -145.40 -22.41
C GLU A 428 67.93 -146.78 -21.86
N ARG A 429 67.83 -147.02 -20.55
CA ARG A 429 68.08 -148.37 -19.98
C ARG A 429 67.14 -149.45 -20.53
N TYR A 430 65.90 -149.10 -20.85
CA TYR A 430 64.97 -150.00 -21.54
C TYR A 430 65.43 -150.27 -22.97
N ASN A 431 65.88 -149.26 -23.72
CA ASN A 431 66.43 -149.42 -25.06
C ASN A 431 67.74 -150.21 -25.06
N ASP A 432 68.62 -150.00 -24.07
CA ASP A 432 69.86 -150.74 -23.86
C ASP A 432 69.56 -152.21 -23.58
N THR A 433 68.67 -152.51 -22.62
CA THR A 433 68.26 -153.89 -22.32
C THR A 433 67.44 -154.53 -23.44
N VAL A 434 66.70 -153.76 -24.24
CA VAL A 434 66.09 -154.21 -25.50
C VAL A 434 67.14 -154.43 -26.59
N GLN A 435 68.28 -153.74 -26.57
CA GLN A 435 69.39 -153.97 -27.49
C GLN A 435 70.24 -155.18 -27.09
N ASP A 436 70.51 -155.38 -25.80
CA ASP A 436 71.05 -156.64 -25.26
C ASP A 436 70.13 -157.82 -25.62
N LEU A 437 68.82 -157.65 -25.42
CA LEU A 437 67.82 -158.64 -25.84
C LEU A 437 67.77 -158.79 -27.36
N ARG A 438 68.04 -157.76 -28.17
CA ARG A 438 68.17 -157.89 -29.63
C ARG A 438 69.44 -158.63 -30.04
N ASP A 439 70.55 -158.47 -29.35
CA ASP A 439 71.78 -159.19 -29.67
C ASP A 439 71.69 -160.67 -29.24
N VAL A 440 70.90 -160.98 -28.20
CA VAL A 440 70.44 -162.34 -27.88
C VAL A 440 69.39 -162.83 -28.88
N THR A 441 68.45 -161.98 -29.30
CA THR A 441 67.40 -162.35 -30.25
C THR A 441 67.95 -162.57 -31.65
N ALA A 442 68.98 -161.84 -32.09
CA ALA A 442 69.68 -162.07 -33.35
C ALA A 442 70.47 -163.40 -33.37
N GLN A 443 70.82 -163.94 -32.19
CA GLN A 443 71.33 -165.31 -32.06
C GLN A 443 70.20 -166.35 -32.17
N LEU A 444 69.00 -166.03 -31.66
CA LEU A 444 67.81 -166.90 -31.73
C LEU A 444 67.08 -166.83 -33.08
N GLU A 445 67.07 -165.70 -33.78
CA GLU A 445 66.49 -165.49 -35.12
C GLU A 445 67.28 -166.25 -36.19
N ARG A 446 68.60 -166.43 -35.99
CA ARG A 446 69.42 -167.38 -36.77
C ARG A 446 69.00 -168.84 -36.58
N MET A 447 68.25 -169.17 -35.53
CA MET A 447 67.57 -170.46 -35.32
C MET A 447 66.09 -170.45 -35.74
N LEU A 448 65.43 -169.29 -35.72
CA LEU A 448 63.98 -169.16 -35.98
C LEU A 448 63.62 -168.88 -37.45
N LEU A 449 64.57 -168.39 -38.26
CA LEU A 449 64.41 -168.27 -39.71
C LEU A 449 64.12 -169.62 -40.41
N ASP A 450 64.49 -170.74 -39.78
CA ASP A 450 64.20 -172.11 -40.23
C ASP A 450 62.77 -172.58 -39.89
N LEU A 451 62.05 -171.85 -39.02
CA LEU A 451 60.68 -172.14 -38.58
C LEU A 451 59.65 -171.08 -39.02
N GLN A 452 60.09 -169.96 -39.59
CA GLN A 452 59.24 -168.84 -40.01
C GLN A 452 58.49 -169.08 -41.33
N ASN A 453 57.86 -170.25 -41.48
CA ASN A 453 57.24 -170.69 -42.73
C ASN A 453 55.83 -171.31 -42.52
N ARG A 454 55.08 -170.83 -41.50
CA ARG A 454 53.68 -171.26 -41.28
C ARG A 454 52.78 -170.21 -40.61
N SER A 455 51.64 -169.98 -41.28
CA SER A 455 50.39 -169.36 -40.82
C SER A 455 50.41 -167.89 -40.38
N THR A 456 49.86 -167.06 -41.25
CA THR A 456 49.20 -165.79 -40.93
C THR A 456 47.84 -166.00 -40.22
N LEU A 457 47.16 -164.88 -39.90
CA LEU A 457 45.82 -164.74 -39.29
C LEU A 457 45.77 -165.08 -37.78
N LYS A 458 45.07 -164.32 -36.92
CA LYS A 458 43.82 -163.56 -37.16
C LYS A 458 43.81 -162.13 -36.62
N GLU A 459 42.83 -161.37 -37.11
CA GLU A 459 42.41 -160.05 -36.64
C GLU A 459 41.25 -160.14 -35.62
N GLU A 460 40.90 -159.00 -35.03
CA GLU A 460 39.56 -158.63 -34.50
C GLU A 460 38.93 -159.41 -33.32
N GLU A 461 39.29 -158.99 -32.10
CA GLU A 461 38.32 -158.71 -31.01
C GLU A 461 38.41 -157.20 -30.70
N ILE A 462 37.81 -156.28 -31.47
CA ILE A 462 36.39 -155.91 -31.54
C ILE A 462 35.81 -155.38 -30.20
N LYS A 463 35.73 -154.04 -30.15
CA LYS A 463 34.56 -153.23 -29.72
C LYS A 463 33.88 -153.60 -28.39
N GLU A 464 34.54 -153.29 -27.28
CA GLU A 464 33.83 -152.76 -26.10
C GLU A 464 34.61 -151.61 -25.46
N ILE A 465 34.05 -150.96 -24.43
CA ILE A 465 34.60 -149.74 -23.80
C ILE A 465 34.61 -148.51 -24.74
N THR A 466 33.63 -148.40 -25.64
CA THR A 466 33.28 -147.13 -26.35
C THR A 466 31.90 -146.59 -25.94
N SER A 467 31.35 -147.08 -24.83
CA SER A 467 30.00 -146.79 -24.32
C SER A 467 29.96 -145.88 -23.08
N THR A 468 31.09 -145.67 -22.41
CA THR A 468 31.18 -144.95 -21.13
C THR A 468 31.35 -143.44 -21.26
N SER A 469 31.98 -142.95 -22.33
CA SER A 469 32.39 -141.54 -22.46
C SER A 469 31.25 -140.55 -22.75
N LEU A 470 30.09 -141.01 -23.25
CA LEU A 470 28.98 -140.13 -23.63
C LEU A 470 28.10 -139.64 -22.46
N LYS A 471 28.23 -140.20 -21.25
CA LYS A 471 27.40 -139.78 -20.10
C LYS A 471 27.85 -138.50 -19.40
N LYS A 472 29.14 -138.13 -19.46
CA LYS A 472 29.66 -136.91 -18.80
C LYS A 472 29.39 -135.60 -19.55
N ILE A 473 28.89 -135.67 -20.79
CA ILE A 473 28.61 -134.48 -21.62
C ILE A 473 27.20 -133.93 -21.35
N ALA A 474 26.27 -134.75 -20.85
CA ALA A 474 24.89 -134.34 -20.58
C ALA A 474 24.75 -133.39 -19.38
N ASP A 475 25.49 -133.64 -18.28
CA ASP A 475 25.30 -132.91 -17.02
C ASP A 475 25.69 -131.41 -17.13
N LEU A 476 26.64 -131.08 -18.00
CA LEU A 476 27.07 -129.69 -18.26
C LEU A 476 26.06 -128.87 -19.09
N GLN A 477 25.09 -129.51 -19.77
CA GLN A 477 24.06 -128.83 -20.57
C GLN A 477 22.81 -128.38 -19.78
N ASN A 478 22.76 -128.67 -18.47
CA ASN A 478 21.70 -128.17 -17.59
C ASN A 478 22.13 -126.95 -16.75
N GLN A 479 23.42 -126.79 -16.42
CA GLN A 479 23.88 -125.63 -15.65
C GLN A 479 23.76 -124.31 -16.42
N LEU A 480 23.91 -124.33 -17.75
CA LEU A 480 23.82 -123.13 -18.59
C LEU A 480 22.39 -122.58 -18.73
N ARG A 481 21.36 -123.36 -18.36
CA ARG A 481 19.94 -122.97 -18.54
C ARG A 481 19.38 -122.16 -17.37
N GLN A 482 20.13 -122.02 -16.28
CA GLN A 482 19.71 -121.30 -15.08
C GLN A 482 19.98 -119.78 -15.16
N GLN A 483 20.95 -119.35 -15.98
CA GLN A 483 21.36 -117.93 -16.08
C GLN A 483 20.47 -117.08 -17.00
N ASP A 484 19.72 -117.71 -17.92
CA ASP A 484 18.84 -117.00 -18.87
C ASP A 484 17.52 -116.51 -18.26
N GLU A 485 17.06 -117.07 -17.14
CA GLU A 485 15.80 -116.65 -16.49
C GLU A 485 15.96 -115.41 -15.59
N ASP A 486 17.08 -115.29 -14.86
CA ASP A 486 17.31 -114.15 -13.95
C ASP A 486 17.46 -112.82 -14.74
N PHE A 487 18.08 -112.84 -15.92
CA PHE A 487 18.18 -111.66 -16.79
C PHE A 487 16.83 -111.18 -17.34
N LYS A 488 15.86 -112.08 -17.53
CA LYS A 488 14.51 -111.70 -17.97
C LYS A 488 13.76 -110.89 -16.92
N LYS A 489 13.98 -111.20 -15.65
CA LYS A 489 13.25 -110.61 -14.52
C LYS A 489 13.66 -109.16 -14.22
N GLN A 490 14.87 -108.76 -14.60
CA GLN A 490 15.39 -107.41 -14.40
C GLN A 490 14.90 -106.41 -15.47
N LEU A 491 14.40 -106.89 -16.61
CA LEU A 491 13.95 -106.02 -17.71
C LEU A 491 12.53 -105.48 -17.48
N GLU A 492 11.64 -106.30 -16.90
CA GLU A 492 10.24 -105.92 -16.62
C GLU A 492 10.11 -104.86 -15.50
N GLU A 493 11.12 -104.71 -14.63
CA GLU A 493 11.17 -103.69 -13.56
C GLU A 493 11.74 -102.32 -13.99
N GLU A 494 12.26 -102.18 -15.21
CA GLU A 494 12.61 -100.88 -15.81
C GLU A 494 11.43 -100.27 -16.58
N GLU A 495 10.70 -101.06 -17.37
CA GLU A 495 9.61 -100.53 -18.23
C GLU A 495 8.45 -99.94 -17.41
N ALA A 496 8.16 -100.49 -16.23
CA ALA A 496 7.18 -99.93 -15.29
C ALA A 496 7.53 -98.50 -14.82
N ARG A 497 8.82 -98.17 -14.65
CA ARG A 497 9.30 -96.84 -14.18
C ARG A 497 9.32 -95.76 -15.27
N LYS A 498 8.90 -96.10 -16.49
CA LYS A 498 8.75 -95.14 -17.61
C LYS A 498 7.36 -94.50 -17.66
N ALA A 499 6.31 -95.26 -17.33
CA ALA A 499 4.92 -94.78 -17.44
C ALA A 499 4.61 -93.61 -16.49
N GLU A 500 5.03 -93.70 -15.22
CA GLU A 500 4.76 -92.66 -14.20
C GLU A 500 5.40 -91.29 -14.52
N LYS A 501 6.33 -91.22 -15.48
CA LYS A 501 7.00 -89.98 -15.87
C LYS A 501 6.34 -89.23 -17.03
N GLU A 502 5.39 -89.84 -17.75
CA GLU A 502 4.71 -89.17 -18.86
C GLU A 502 3.45 -88.42 -18.39
N ASP A 503 2.67 -88.98 -17.46
CA ASP A 503 1.49 -88.31 -16.88
C ASP A 503 1.86 -87.04 -16.08
N ALA A 504 2.92 -87.08 -15.28
CA ALA A 504 3.37 -85.92 -14.50
C ALA A 504 3.79 -84.72 -15.40
N VAL A 505 4.27 -84.99 -16.62
CA VAL A 505 4.60 -83.95 -17.61
C VAL A 505 3.32 -83.42 -18.28
N ALA A 506 2.30 -84.26 -18.45
CA ALA A 506 0.99 -83.84 -18.97
C ALA A 506 0.26 -82.89 -18.00
N GLU A 507 0.22 -83.20 -16.70
CA GLU A 507 -0.41 -82.31 -15.69
C GLU A 507 0.31 -80.96 -15.58
N LEU A 508 1.64 -80.94 -15.47
CA LEU A 508 2.43 -79.70 -15.43
C LEU A 508 2.23 -78.85 -16.70
N THR A 509 2.07 -79.48 -17.86
CA THR A 509 1.78 -78.78 -19.11
C THR A 509 0.36 -78.22 -19.15
N LEU A 510 -0.63 -78.95 -18.60
CA LEU A 510 -2.01 -78.47 -18.48
C LEU A 510 -2.11 -77.27 -17.52
N GLU A 511 -1.47 -77.35 -16.36
CA GLU A 511 -1.46 -76.26 -15.37
C GLU A 511 -0.68 -75.04 -15.89
N SER A 512 0.45 -75.22 -16.58
CA SER A 512 1.19 -74.11 -17.21
C SER A 512 0.33 -73.35 -18.24
N ASN A 513 -0.46 -74.07 -19.05
CA ASN A 513 -1.37 -73.44 -20.02
C ASN A 513 -2.59 -72.78 -19.34
N LYS A 514 -3.10 -73.35 -18.24
CA LYS A 514 -4.16 -72.77 -17.41
C LYS A 514 -3.73 -71.45 -16.75
N TRP A 515 -2.51 -71.40 -16.19
CA TRP A 515 -1.92 -70.15 -15.69
C TRP A 515 -1.63 -69.13 -16.81
N ARG A 516 -1.21 -69.59 -18.00
CA ARG A 516 -1.04 -68.70 -19.16
C ARG A 516 -2.34 -68.05 -19.60
N LEU A 517 -3.42 -68.82 -19.70
CA LEU A 517 -4.75 -68.31 -20.04
C LEU A 517 -5.30 -67.37 -18.95
N LEU A 518 -5.13 -67.69 -17.68
CA LEU A 518 -5.48 -66.79 -16.57
C LEU A 518 -4.68 -65.49 -16.60
N TYR A 519 -3.38 -65.55 -16.93
CA TYR A 519 -2.53 -64.37 -17.08
C TYR A 519 -2.94 -63.52 -18.29
N GLU A 520 -3.22 -64.13 -19.44
CA GLU A 520 -3.73 -63.43 -20.63
C GLU A 520 -5.13 -62.85 -20.38
N GLU A 521 -5.99 -63.52 -19.62
CA GLU A 521 -7.33 -63.01 -19.28
C GLU A 521 -7.24 -61.85 -18.27
N LEU A 522 -6.37 -61.94 -17.25
CA LEU A 522 -6.08 -60.82 -16.33
C LEU A 522 -5.44 -59.65 -17.06
N TYR A 523 -4.48 -59.88 -17.95
CA TYR A 523 -3.83 -58.86 -18.76
C TYR A 523 -4.84 -58.15 -19.67
N ASN A 524 -5.70 -58.89 -20.37
CA ASN A 524 -6.73 -58.30 -21.23
C ASN A 524 -7.90 -57.66 -20.46
N LYS A 525 -8.18 -58.07 -19.21
CA LYS A 525 -9.14 -57.38 -18.32
C LYS A 525 -8.56 -56.13 -17.64
N THR A 526 -7.25 -56.09 -17.40
CA THR A 526 -6.57 -54.91 -16.83
C THR A 526 -6.13 -53.90 -17.89
N LYS A 527 -6.00 -54.31 -19.15
CA LYS A 527 -5.67 -53.42 -20.28
C LYS A 527 -6.66 -52.24 -20.43
N PRO A 528 -8.00 -52.42 -20.39
CA PRO A 528 -8.94 -51.29 -20.32
C PRO A 528 -8.68 -50.37 -19.14
N PHE A 529 -8.41 -50.91 -17.95
CA PHE A 529 -8.07 -50.10 -16.76
C PHE A 529 -6.74 -49.34 -16.92
N GLN A 530 -5.75 -49.86 -17.64
CA GLN A 530 -4.52 -49.13 -17.95
C GLN A 530 -4.72 -48.06 -19.03
N GLU A 531 -5.64 -48.27 -19.96
CA GLU A 531 -5.97 -47.32 -21.02
C GLU A 531 -6.94 -46.21 -20.52
N GLU A 532 -7.86 -46.50 -19.59
CA GLU A 532 -8.75 -45.53 -18.93
C GLU A 532 -8.05 -44.67 -17.87
N VAL A 533 -7.01 -45.20 -17.20
CA VAL A 533 -6.16 -44.42 -16.27
C VAL A 533 -5.15 -43.53 -17.01
N ASN A 534 -5.06 -43.64 -18.34
CA ASN A 534 -4.17 -42.82 -19.16
C ASN A 534 -4.72 -41.41 -19.42
N ILE A 535 -4.92 -40.64 -18.33
CA ILE A 535 -4.93 -39.18 -18.38
C ILE A 535 -3.63 -38.78 -19.09
N PRO A 536 -3.67 -38.12 -20.27
CA PRO A 536 -2.48 -37.93 -21.10
C PRO A 536 -1.43 -37.14 -20.32
N SER A 537 -0.38 -37.83 -19.87
CA SER A 537 0.43 -37.37 -18.73
C SER A 537 1.06 -36.01 -19.01
N ARG A 538 0.51 -34.97 -18.37
CA ARG A 538 0.87 -33.59 -18.67
C ARG A 538 2.26 -33.29 -18.11
N ARG A 539 3.28 -33.50 -18.96
CA ARG A 539 4.68 -33.19 -18.68
C ARG A 539 4.93 -31.68 -18.64
N VAL A 540 5.56 -31.20 -17.56
CA VAL A 540 5.94 -29.80 -17.36
C VAL A 540 7.37 -29.69 -16.82
N LEU A 541 8.15 -28.78 -17.40
CA LEU A 541 9.52 -28.48 -17.00
C LEU A 541 9.58 -27.12 -16.29
N VAL A 542 10.04 -27.11 -15.04
CA VAL A 542 10.21 -25.88 -14.24
C VAL A 542 11.70 -25.54 -14.15
N THR A 543 12.14 -24.53 -14.90
CA THR A 543 13.54 -24.07 -14.84
C THR A 543 13.73 -23.09 -13.69
N GLY A 544 14.81 -23.25 -12.92
CA GLY A 544 15.00 -22.51 -11.68
C GLY A 544 14.16 -23.04 -10.52
N ALA A 545 13.76 -24.32 -10.54
CA ALA A 545 12.98 -24.99 -9.50
C ALA A 545 13.61 -24.89 -8.09
N THR A 546 14.92 -24.64 -8.01
CA THR A 546 15.65 -24.37 -6.77
C THR A 546 15.45 -22.95 -6.21
N GLY A 547 14.78 -22.05 -6.92
CA GLY A 547 14.55 -20.65 -6.52
C GLY A 547 13.21 -20.44 -5.81
N LEU A 548 13.06 -19.30 -5.12
CA LEU A 548 11.87 -18.93 -4.36
C LEU A 548 10.53 -19.24 -5.08
N LEU A 549 10.35 -18.73 -6.30
CA LEU A 549 9.15 -19.03 -7.10
C LEU A 549 9.17 -20.47 -7.65
N GLY A 550 10.31 -20.92 -8.17
CA GLY A 550 10.45 -22.25 -8.79
C GLY A 550 10.09 -23.40 -7.86
N ARG A 551 10.39 -23.31 -6.55
CA ARG A 551 9.99 -24.30 -5.55
C ARG A 551 8.47 -24.41 -5.42
N ALA A 552 7.77 -23.27 -5.46
CA ALA A 552 6.32 -23.22 -5.38
C ALA A 552 5.64 -23.70 -6.68
N VAL A 553 6.13 -23.25 -7.84
CA VAL A 553 5.65 -23.70 -9.16
C VAL A 553 5.80 -25.22 -9.30
N TYR A 554 6.98 -25.76 -9.00
CA TYR A 554 7.21 -27.21 -9.01
C TYR A 554 6.23 -27.97 -8.09
N LYS A 555 6.02 -27.45 -6.87
CA LYS A 555 5.13 -28.05 -5.87
C LYS A 555 3.66 -28.04 -6.33
N GLU A 556 3.17 -26.93 -6.85
CA GLU A 556 1.79 -26.78 -7.37
C GLU A 556 1.48 -27.76 -8.51
N PHE A 557 2.35 -27.82 -9.52
CA PHE A 557 2.19 -28.76 -10.63
C PHE A 557 2.28 -30.22 -10.16
N GLN A 558 3.25 -30.56 -9.30
CA GLN A 558 3.38 -31.92 -8.75
C GLN A 558 2.16 -32.33 -7.91
N GLN A 559 1.59 -31.43 -7.10
CA GLN A 559 0.38 -31.68 -6.32
C GLN A 559 -0.89 -31.78 -7.17
N SER A 560 -0.83 -31.37 -8.44
CA SER A 560 -1.95 -31.36 -9.39
C SER A 560 -1.84 -32.48 -10.43
N ASN A 561 -1.14 -33.57 -10.12
CA ASN A 561 -0.93 -34.75 -10.98
C ASN A 561 -0.24 -34.48 -12.33
N TRP A 562 0.47 -33.36 -12.48
CA TRP A 562 1.35 -33.14 -13.64
C TRP A 562 2.68 -33.89 -13.46
N HIS A 563 3.16 -34.55 -14.51
CA HIS A 563 4.50 -35.12 -14.53
C HIS A 563 5.51 -33.98 -14.56
N THR A 564 6.06 -33.65 -13.39
CA THR A 564 6.81 -32.40 -13.18
C THR A 564 8.29 -32.68 -13.00
N ILE A 565 9.12 -32.21 -13.94
CA ILE A 565 10.58 -32.11 -13.73
C ILE A 565 10.93 -30.69 -13.34
N GLY A 566 11.69 -30.54 -12.26
CA GLY A 566 12.33 -29.29 -11.89
C GLY A 566 13.82 -29.36 -12.19
N CYS A 567 14.37 -28.31 -12.81
CA CYS A 567 15.82 -28.15 -12.95
C CYS A 567 16.33 -26.87 -12.29
N GLY A 568 17.59 -26.89 -11.90
CA GLY A 568 18.29 -25.76 -11.33
C GLY A 568 19.80 -25.90 -11.52
N PHE A 569 20.57 -25.02 -10.88
CA PHE A 569 22.04 -25.05 -10.98
C PHE A 569 22.68 -25.44 -9.65
N ARG A 570 23.26 -24.48 -8.91
CA ARG A 570 24.07 -24.74 -7.69
C ARG A 570 23.36 -25.45 -6.52
N ARG A 571 22.02 -25.55 -6.53
CA ARG A 571 21.19 -26.16 -5.47
C ARG A 571 20.35 -27.36 -5.95
N ALA A 572 20.64 -27.90 -7.15
CA ALA A 572 19.74 -28.85 -7.80
C ALA A 572 19.70 -30.23 -7.14
N ARG A 573 20.84 -30.92 -7.06
CA ARG A 573 20.93 -32.27 -6.49
C ARG A 573 20.69 -32.27 -4.97
N PRO A 574 20.05 -33.30 -4.41
CA PRO A 574 19.55 -34.51 -5.09
C PRO A 574 18.15 -34.35 -5.72
N LYS A 575 17.38 -33.30 -5.39
CA LYS A 575 15.94 -33.21 -5.69
C LYS A 575 15.60 -32.86 -7.14
N PHE A 576 16.48 -32.13 -7.83
CA PHE A 576 16.23 -31.54 -9.14
C PHE A 576 17.37 -31.84 -10.10
N GLU A 577 17.09 -31.74 -11.41
CA GLU A 577 18.11 -31.87 -12.44
C GLU A 577 19.06 -30.66 -12.45
N GLN A 578 20.35 -30.95 -12.63
CA GLN A 578 21.41 -29.94 -12.58
C GLN A 578 21.77 -29.51 -14.01
N VAL A 579 21.17 -28.41 -14.47
CA VAL A 579 21.40 -27.86 -15.82
C VAL A 579 21.80 -26.39 -15.75
N ASN A 580 22.84 -26.04 -16.48
CA ASN A 580 23.26 -24.67 -16.70
C ASN A 580 22.50 -24.10 -17.90
N LEU A 581 21.64 -23.10 -17.71
CA LEU A 581 20.87 -22.53 -18.83
C LEU A 581 21.72 -21.71 -19.83
N LEU A 582 22.99 -21.46 -19.52
CA LEU A 582 23.97 -20.89 -20.46
C LEU A 582 24.61 -21.95 -21.37
N ASP A 583 24.37 -23.23 -21.11
CA ASP A 583 24.82 -24.36 -21.92
C ASP A 583 23.67 -24.81 -22.84
N SER A 584 23.78 -24.48 -24.13
CA SER A 584 22.72 -24.75 -25.09
C SER A 584 22.53 -26.24 -25.36
N GLU A 585 23.59 -27.05 -25.30
CA GLU A 585 23.49 -28.50 -25.49
C GLU A 585 22.81 -29.16 -24.28
N ALA A 586 23.16 -28.75 -23.05
CA ALA A 586 22.50 -29.26 -21.85
C ALA A 586 21.00 -28.87 -21.76
N VAL A 587 20.63 -27.70 -22.27
CA VAL A 587 19.22 -27.28 -22.39
C VAL A 587 18.49 -28.05 -23.48
N HIS A 588 19.12 -28.26 -24.64
CA HIS A 588 18.55 -29.03 -25.76
C HIS A 588 18.23 -30.47 -25.34
N HIS A 589 19.20 -31.21 -24.79
CA HIS A 589 18.98 -32.59 -24.33
C HIS A 589 17.88 -32.68 -23.28
N LEU A 590 17.90 -31.83 -22.25
CA LEU A 590 16.85 -31.83 -21.21
C LEU A 590 15.42 -31.66 -21.79
N ILE A 591 15.27 -30.84 -22.82
CA ILE A 591 13.97 -30.58 -23.46
C ILE A 591 13.59 -31.72 -24.42
N HIS A 592 14.53 -32.22 -25.23
CA HIS A 592 14.26 -33.27 -26.21
C HIS A 592 14.10 -34.66 -25.59
N ASP A 593 14.77 -34.97 -24.48
CA ASP A 593 14.61 -36.23 -23.74
C ASP A 593 13.27 -36.26 -22.98
N PHE A 594 12.86 -35.13 -22.39
CA PHE A 594 11.65 -35.06 -21.56
C PHE A 594 10.37 -34.72 -22.33
N GLN A 595 10.47 -34.06 -23.50
CA GLN A 595 9.34 -33.62 -24.31
C GLN A 595 8.24 -32.90 -23.49
N PRO A 596 8.54 -31.83 -22.73
CA PRO A 596 7.55 -31.12 -21.92
C PRO A 596 6.46 -30.47 -22.80
N HIS A 597 5.19 -30.57 -22.39
CA HIS A 597 4.11 -29.81 -23.04
C HIS A 597 4.11 -28.34 -22.60
N VAL A 598 4.64 -28.07 -21.40
CA VAL A 598 4.72 -26.75 -20.77
C VAL A 598 6.11 -26.56 -20.18
N ILE A 599 6.69 -25.37 -20.35
CA ILE A 599 7.95 -24.96 -19.70
C ILE A 599 7.67 -23.70 -18.91
N VAL A 600 7.98 -23.67 -17.61
CA VAL A 600 7.87 -22.46 -16.77
C VAL A 600 9.27 -21.97 -16.45
N HIS A 601 9.59 -20.74 -16.89
CA HIS A 601 10.93 -20.18 -16.81
C HIS A 601 11.07 -19.21 -15.64
N CYS A 602 11.40 -19.75 -14.46
CA CYS A 602 11.58 -19.01 -13.21
C CYS A 602 13.06 -18.66 -12.92
N ALA A 603 14.01 -19.12 -13.74
CA ALA A 603 15.44 -18.85 -13.57
C ALA A 603 15.82 -17.47 -14.13
N ALA A 604 16.34 -16.60 -13.27
CA ALA A 604 16.88 -15.29 -13.63
C ALA A 604 17.88 -14.81 -12.56
N GLU A 605 18.80 -13.92 -12.91
CA GLU A 605 19.47 -13.07 -11.92
C GLU A 605 18.55 -11.89 -11.58
N ARG A 606 18.18 -11.80 -10.30
CA ARG A 606 17.14 -10.90 -9.76
C ARG A 606 17.62 -10.03 -8.61
N ARG A 607 18.93 -9.83 -8.49
CA ARG A 607 19.58 -8.99 -7.47
C ARG A 607 20.16 -7.77 -8.18
N PRO A 608 19.57 -6.56 -8.05
CA PRO A 608 20.04 -5.38 -8.79
C PRO A 608 21.54 -5.12 -8.63
N ASP A 609 22.08 -5.27 -7.42
CA ASP A 609 23.49 -5.07 -7.11
C ASP A 609 24.42 -6.05 -7.87
N VAL A 610 23.92 -7.25 -8.22
CA VAL A 610 24.65 -8.25 -9.02
C VAL A 610 24.48 -7.96 -10.52
N VAL A 611 23.29 -7.53 -10.95
CA VAL A 611 23.04 -7.13 -12.34
C VAL A 611 23.86 -5.91 -12.73
N GLU A 612 23.98 -4.91 -11.86
CA GLU A 612 24.79 -3.70 -12.09
C GLU A 612 26.30 -3.96 -12.03
N SER A 613 26.76 -4.97 -11.28
CA SER A 613 28.18 -5.34 -11.20
C SER A 613 28.61 -6.42 -12.19
N GLN A 614 27.68 -7.18 -12.78
CA GLN A 614 27.93 -8.23 -13.76
C GLN A 614 26.91 -8.16 -14.93
N PRO A 615 26.89 -7.04 -15.68
CA PRO A 615 25.87 -6.77 -16.70
C PRO A 615 25.79 -7.84 -17.80
N ASP A 616 26.94 -8.31 -18.27
CA ASP A 616 27.01 -9.30 -19.35
C ASP A 616 26.48 -10.66 -18.91
N ALA A 617 26.82 -11.12 -17.70
CA ALA A 617 26.33 -12.38 -17.14
C ALA A 617 24.81 -12.32 -16.84
N ALA A 618 24.32 -11.18 -16.36
CA ALA A 618 22.89 -10.95 -16.18
C ALA A 618 22.14 -10.95 -17.53
N SER A 619 22.70 -10.33 -18.57
CA SER A 619 22.13 -10.34 -19.93
C SER A 619 22.12 -11.75 -20.53
N GLN A 620 23.23 -12.48 -20.43
CA GLN A 620 23.34 -13.87 -20.88
C GLN A 620 22.27 -14.78 -20.23
N LEU A 621 21.99 -14.62 -18.93
CA LEU A 621 21.02 -15.44 -18.22
C LEU A 621 19.56 -14.97 -18.39
N ASN A 622 19.29 -13.66 -18.37
CA ASN A 622 17.93 -13.12 -18.39
C ASN A 622 17.36 -12.89 -19.80
N VAL A 623 18.23 -12.81 -20.82
CA VAL A 623 17.90 -12.59 -22.24
C VAL A 623 18.36 -13.77 -23.09
N GLY A 624 19.67 -14.07 -23.07
CA GLY A 624 20.27 -15.08 -23.96
C GLY A 624 19.71 -16.49 -23.75
N ALA A 625 19.78 -16.98 -22.51
CA ALA A 625 19.23 -18.27 -22.12
C ALA A 625 17.71 -18.33 -22.30
N SER A 626 16.98 -17.24 -22.03
CA SER A 626 15.52 -17.16 -22.21
C SER A 626 15.12 -17.25 -23.69
N GLY A 627 15.85 -16.58 -24.58
CA GLY A 627 15.68 -16.71 -26.03
C GLY A 627 16.06 -18.10 -26.56
N ASN A 628 17.08 -18.75 -25.98
CA ASN A 628 17.41 -20.14 -26.31
C ASN A 628 16.29 -21.10 -25.88
N LEU A 629 15.82 -20.97 -24.64
CA LEU A 629 14.72 -21.76 -24.09
C LEU A 629 13.42 -21.58 -24.91
N ALA A 630 13.18 -20.40 -25.47
CA ALA A 630 12.06 -20.15 -26.38
C ALA A 630 12.19 -20.90 -27.71
N LYS A 631 13.38 -20.95 -28.31
CA LYS A 631 13.65 -21.76 -29.53
C LYS A 631 13.44 -23.25 -29.29
N GLU A 632 14.02 -23.78 -28.20
CA GLU A 632 13.86 -25.19 -27.85
C GLU A 632 12.40 -25.54 -27.54
N ALA A 633 11.68 -24.66 -26.82
CA ALA A 633 10.24 -24.81 -26.61
C ALA A 633 9.45 -24.80 -27.93
N ALA A 634 9.78 -23.90 -28.86
CA ALA A 634 9.11 -23.83 -30.16
C ALA A 634 9.39 -25.07 -31.03
N SER A 635 10.59 -25.65 -30.94
CA SER A 635 10.99 -26.82 -31.75
C SER A 635 10.13 -28.08 -31.47
N ILE A 636 9.67 -28.25 -30.22
CA ILE A 636 8.79 -29.35 -29.80
C ILE A 636 7.33 -28.92 -29.59
N GLY A 637 6.98 -27.66 -29.88
CA GLY A 637 5.62 -27.12 -29.70
C GLY A 637 5.19 -26.87 -28.25
N ALA A 638 6.12 -26.80 -27.30
CA ALA A 638 5.85 -26.59 -25.89
C ALA A 638 5.38 -25.17 -25.57
N PHE A 639 4.43 -25.05 -24.64
CA PHE A 639 3.98 -23.76 -24.11
C PHE A 639 4.97 -23.21 -23.08
N LEU A 640 5.75 -22.21 -23.48
CA LEU A 640 6.67 -21.50 -22.59
C LEU A 640 5.94 -20.38 -21.83
N ILE A 641 5.96 -20.43 -20.50
CA ILE A 641 5.59 -19.32 -19.60
C ILE A 641 6.88 -18.65 -19.12
N TYR A 642 7.17 -17.45 -19.61
CA TYR A 642 8.28 -16.61 -19.15
C TYR A 642 7.87 -15.76 -17.96
N ILE A 643 8.57 -15.89 -16.82
CA ILE A 643 8.34 -15.04 -15.67
C ILE A 643 9.09 -13.72 -15.86
N SER A 644 8.37 -12.60 -15.88
CA SER A 644 8.91 -11.23 -15.98
C SER A 644 8.69 -10.44 -14.67
N SER A 645 8.82 -9.11 -14.69
CA SER A 645 8.78 -8.26 -13.50
C SER A 645 7.99 -6.97 -13.74
N ASP A 646 7.32 -6.47 -12.71
CA ASP A 646 6.90 -5.07 -12.53
C ASP A 646 7.95 -4.01 -12.96
N TYR A 647 9.24 -4.29 -12.70
CA TYR A 647 10.36 -3.39 -13.00
C TYR A 647 10.62 -3.13 -14.50
N VAL A 648 9.83 -3.70 -15.42
CA VAL A 648 9.83 -3.26 -16.83
C VAL A 648 9.20 -1.87 -17.01
N PHE A 649 8.43 -1.38 -16.03
CA PHE A 649 7.80 -0.06 -16.02
C PHE A 649 8.57 0.95 -15.13
N ASP A 650 8.32 2.24 -15.34
CA ASP A 650 8.92 3.33 -14.54
C ASP A 650 8.11 3.70 -13.28
N GLY A 651 6.88 3.21 -13.16
CA GLY A 651 6.02 3.45 -12.00
C GLY A 651 5.59 4.91 -11.85
N THR A 652 5.40 5.61 -12.96
CA THR A 652 4.90 6.99 -13.04
C THR A 652 3.39 7.08 -13.21
N ASP A 653 2.76 6.16 -13.97
CA ASP A 653 1.33 6.20 -14.34
C ASP A 653 0.64 4.84 -14.09
N PRO A 654 0.40 4.45 -12.81
CA PRO A 654 -0.26 3.21 -12.44
C PRO A 654 -1.82 3.31 -12.44
N PRO A 655 -2.55 2.20 -12.63
CA PRO A 655 -2.06 0.84 -12.86
C PRO A 655 -1.69 0.57 -14.33
N TYR A 656 -0.63 -0.20 -14.55
CA TYR A 656 -0.20 -0.60 -15.88
C TYR A 656 -0.95 -1.84 -16.35
N THR A 657 -1.46 -1.81 -17.57
CA THR A 657 -2.03 -2.95 -18.29
C THR A 657 -0.94 -3.73 -19.06
N GLU A 658 -1.30 -4.86 -19.67
CA GLU A 658 -0.38 -5.63 -20.51
C GLU A 658 0.18 -4.87 -21.72
N GLU A 659 -0.64 -3.99 -22.30
CA GLU A 659 -0.37 -3.31 -23.57
C GLU A 659 0.35 -1.97 -23.39
N ASP A 660 0.49 -1.49 -22.15
CA ASP A 660 1.22 -0.26 -21.84
C ASP A 660 2.73 -0.37 -22.11
N ILE A 661 3.32 0.73 -22.57
CA ILE A 661 4.69 0.78 -23.09
C ILE A 661 5.71 0.64 -21.93
N PRO A 662 6.53 -0.43 -21.89
CA PRO A 662 7.49 -0.62 -20.79
C PRO A 662 8.69 0.35 -20.90
N ASN A 663 8.99 1.02 -19.79
CA ASN A 663 10.09 1.99 -19.64
C ASN A 663 10.96 1.66 -18.39
N PRO A 664 11.93 0.73 -18.48
CA PRO A 664 12.64 0.22 -17.31
C PRO A 664 13.73 1.19 -16.80
N LEU A 665 13.59 1.66 -15.55
CA LEU A 665 14.54 2.59 -14.91
C LEU A 665 15.90 1.98 -14.50
N ASN A 666 16.02 0.64 -14.49
CA ASN A 666 17.24 -0.04 -14.05
C ASN A 666 17.59 -1.24 -14.95
N LEU A 667 18.85 -1.67 -14.90
CA LEU A 667 19.36 -2.71 -15.77
C LEU A 667 18.67 -4.08 -15.56
N TYR A 668 18.23 -4.40 -14.33
CA TYR A 668 17.43 -5.62 -14.10
C TYR A 668 16.12 -5.56 -14.90
N GLY A 669 15.33 -4.49 -14.74
CA GLY A 669 14.10 -4.26 -15.50
C GLY A 669 14.34 -4.32 -17.02
N LYS A 670 15.43 -3.72 -17.49
CA LYS A 670 15.83 -3.78 -18.91
C LYS A 670 16.14 -5.21 -19.37
N THR A 671 16.93 -5.98 -18.63
CA THR A 671 17.21 -7.39 -18.99
C THR A 671 15.96 -8.28 -18.93
N LYS A 672 14.97 -7.95 -18.08
CA LYS A 672 13.68 -8.65 -18.10
C LYS A 672 12.87 -8.30 -19.34
N LEU A 673 12.75 -7.03 -19.70
CA LEU A 673 12.07 -6.56 -20.91
C LEU A 673 12.71 -7.08 -22.20
N ASP A 674 14.04 -7.06 -22.29
CA ASP A 674 14.76 -7.59 -23.45
C ASP A 674 14.62 -9.13 -23.53
N GLY A 675 14.45 -9.80 -22.39
CA GLY A 675 14.08 -11.22 -22.32
C GLY A 675 12.62 -11.51 -22.73
N GLU A 676 11.66 -10.62 -22.45
CA GLU A 676 10.28 -10.74 -22.97
C GLU A 676 10.30 -10.74 -24.51
N LYS A 677 11.03 -9.80 -25.12
CA LYS A 677 11.21 -9.71 -26.58
C LYS A 677 11.84 -10.99 -27.11
N ALA A 678 12.98 -11.41 -26.56
CA ALA A 678 13.68 -12.61 -26.99
C ALA A 678 12.81 -13.89 -26.89
N VAL A 679 11.90 -13.98 -25.93
CA VAL A 679 10.94 -15.08 -25.84
C VAL A 679 9.86 -14.98 -26.92
N LEU A 680 9.20 -13.83 -27.07
CA LEU A 680 8.09 -13.65 -28.01
C LEU A 680 8.53 -13.68 -29.48
N GLU A 681 9.74 -13.20 -29.78
CA GLU A 681 10.37 -13.28 -31.12
C GLU A 681 10.67 -14.73 -31.55
N ASN A 682 11.02 -15.61 -30.60
CA ASN A 682 11.43 -16.98 -30.88
C ASN A 682 10.32 -18.03 -30.63
N ASN A 683 9.25 -17.68 -29.91
CA ASN A 683 8.09 -18.55 -29.70
C ASN A 683 6.78 -17.74 -29.69
N LEU A 684 6.13 -17.65 -30.84
CA LEU A 684 4.82 -16.98 -31.05
C LEU A 684 3.65 -17.63 -30.28
N GLY A 685 3.86 -18.77 -29.63
CA GLY A 685 2.89 -19.47 -28.81
C GLY A 685 3.10 -19.32 -27.30
N ALA A 686 4.17 -18.64 -26.87
CA ALA A 686 4.53 -18.44 -25.47
C ALA A 686 3.62 -17.43 -24.74
N ALA A 687 3.69 -17.43 -23.41
CA ALA A 687 3.13 -16.42 -22.54
C ALA A 687 4.22 -15.71 -21.72
N VAL A 688 4.02 -14.43 -21.46
CA VAL A 688 4.85 -13.61 -20.56
C VAL A 688 4.00 -13.26 -19.34
N LEU A 689 4.43 -13.66 -18.15
CA LEU A 689 3.74 -13.36 -16.89
C LEU A 689 4.54 -12.33 -16.09
N ARG A 690 4.14 -11.06 -16.13
CA ARG A 690 4.73 -9.99 -15.31
C ARG A 690 4.16 -10.07 -13.89
N ILE A 691 5.05 -10.04 -12.89
CA ILE A 691 4.71 -10.14 -11.46
C ILE A 691 5.54 -9.16 -10.62
N PRO A 692 5.05 -8.67 -9.47
CA PRO A 692 5.76 -7.73 -8.62
C PRO A 692 6.65 -8.45 -7.58
N VAL A 693 6.99 -7.76 -6.48
CA VAL A 693 7.83 -8.30 -5.40
C VAL A 693 7.24 -9.56 -4.74
N LEU A 694 8.00 -10.66 -4.78
CA LEU A 694 7.57 -11.96 -4.28
C LEU A 694 7.97 -12.26 -2.84
N TYR A 695 7.16 -13.03 -2.14
CA TYR A 695 7.45 -13.63 -0.83
C TYR A 695 6.84 -15.02 -0.68
N GLY A 696 7.28 -15.79 0.32
CA GLY A 696 6.83 -17.16 0.56
C GLY A 696 7.77 -17.95 1.46
N GLU A 697 7.60 -19.28 1.47
CA GLU A 697 8.49 -20.27 2.10
C GLU A 697 9.95 -20.10 1.58
N VAL A 698 10.81 -19.43 2.36
CA VAL A 698 12.21 -19.14 2.02
C VAL A 698 13.18 -20.12 2.69
N GLU A 699 14.31 -20.42 2.01
CA GLU A 699 15.44 -21.13 2.65
C GLU A 699 16.23 -20.23 3.62
N LYS A 700 16.22 -18.91 3.36
CA LYS A 700 16.86 -17.88 4.18
C LYS A 700 16.16 -16.53 4.01
N LEU A 701 16.24 -15.65 5.00
CA LEU A 701 15.55 -14.36 4.99
C LEU A 701 15.96 -13.46 3.81
N GLU A 702 17.20 -13.51 3.31
CA GLU A 702 17.65 -12.74 2.14
C GLU A 702 17.08 -13.23 0.78
N GLU A 703 16.36 -14.37 0.76
CA GLU A 703 15.84 -14.95 -0.48
C GLU A 703 14.60 -14.19 -1.03
N SER A 704 13.88 -13.42 -0.19
CA SER A 704 12.88 -12.44 -0.61
C SER A 704 13.21 -11.03 -0.07
N ALA A 705 12.90 -10.02 -0.88
CA ALA A 705 13.00 -8.61 -0.50
C ALA A 705 11.98 -8.20 0.58
N VAL A 706 11.01 -9.06 0.91
CA VAL A 706 10.06 -8.91 2.02
C VAL A 706 10.60 -9.59 3.28
N THR A 707 10.97 -10.87 3.19
CA THR A 707 11.41 -11.67 4.35
C THR A 707 12.67 -11.14 5.02
N VAL A 708 13.56 -10.48 4.26
CA VAL A 708 14.79 -9.85 4.78
C VAL A 708 14.53 -8.71 5.78
N MET A 709 13.28 -8.28 5.94
CA MET A 709 12.87 -7.28 6.93
C MET A 709 12.60 -7.89 8.31
N PHE A 710 12.48 -9.21 8.44
CA PHE A 710 12.04 -9.85 9.68
C PHE A 710 13.02 -9.67 10.84
N ASP A 711 14.34 -9.74 10.61
CA ASP A 711 15.33 -9.44 11.65
C ASP A 711 15.16 -8.01 12.18
N LYS A 712 15.01 -7.02 11.29
CA LYS A 712 14.75 -5.64 11.70
C LYS A 712 13.45 -5.48 12.51
N VAL A 713 12.45 -6.35 12.32
CA VAL A 713 11.23 -6.39 13.14
C VAL A 713 11.52 -7.03 14.51
N GLN A 714 12.27 -8.14 14.56
CA GLN A 714 12.56 -8.87 15.79
C GLN A 714 13.51 -8.12 16.76
N PHE A 715 14.53 -7.41 16.23
CA PHE A 715 15.53 -6.67 17.02
C PHE A 715 14.99 -5.30 17.52
N SER A 716 13.91 -5.35 18.32
CA SER A 716 13.18 -4.16 18.83
C SER A 716 14.00 -3.24 19.76
N ASN A 717 15.16 -3.69 20.22
CA ASN A 717 16.13 -2.89 20.98
C ASN A 717 16.94 -1.91 20.10
N LYS A 718 16.80 -1.95 18.77
CA LYS A 718 17.55 -1.12 17.82
C LYS A 718 16.60 -0.47 16.82
N SER A 719 16.61 0.86 16.74
CA SER A 719 15.76 1.57 15.76
C SER A 719 16.15 1.20 14.32
N ALA A 720 15.16 0.84 13.51
CA ALA A 720 15.36 0.31 12.17
C ALA A 720 14.63 1.16 11.12
N ASN A 721 15.40 1.88 10.31
CA ASN A 721 14.84 2.66 9.21
C ASN A 721 14.34 1.72 8.08
N MET A 722 13.16 2.03 7.56
CA MET A 722 12.44 1.31 6.49
C MET A 722 11.94 2.27 5.42
N ASP A 723 11.94 1.82 4.17
CA ASP A 723 11.44 2.57 3.01
C ASP A 723 9.90 2.68 3.04
N HIS A 724 9.42 3.92 3.06
CA HIS A 724 8.01 4.33 3.01
C HIS A 724 7.75 5.25 1.80
N TRP A 725 8.64 5.23 0.80
CA TRP A 725 8.50 5.98 -0.45
C TRP A 725 7.94 5.08 -1.57
N GLN A 726 8.48 3.86 -1.70
CA GLN A 726 8.15 2.97 -2.82
C GLN A 726 6.90 2.13 -2.54
N GLN A 727 5.85 2.33 -3.34
CA GLN A 727 4.65 1.50 -3.33
C GLN A 727 4.94 0.15 -4.02
N ARG A 728 4.45 -0.94 -3.43
CA ARG A 728 4.67 -2.32 -3.88
C ARG A 728 3.44 -3.17 -3.58
N PHE A 729 3.33 -4.29 -4.28
CA PHE A 729 2.27 -5.28 -4.07
C PHE A 729 2.91 -6.63 -3.72
N PRO A 730 3.16 -6.94 -2.43
CA PRO A 730 3.74 -8.22 -2.03
C PRO A 730 2.85 -9.37 -2.49
N THR A 731 3.38 -10.21 -3.39
CA THR A 731 2.64 -11.30 -4.02
C THR A 731 3.20 -12.65 -3.59
N HIS A 732 2.32 -13.57 -3.20
CA HIS A 732 2.75 -14.85 -2.63
C HIS A 732 3.13 -15.85 -3.73
N VAL A 733 4.22 -16.60 -3.54
CA VAL A 733 4.67 -17.59 -4.54
C VAL A 733 3.67 -18.72 -4.80
N LYS A 734 2.83 -19.09 -3.82
CA LYS A 734 1.76 -20.09 -4.01
C LYS A 734 0.71 -19.57 -5.00
N ASP A 735 0.41 -18.28 -4.95
CA ASP A 735 -0.57 -17.64 -5.84
C ASP A 735 -0.06 -17.58 -7.28
N VAL A 736 1.19 -17.15 -7.47
CA VAL A 736 1.83 -17.13 -8.80
C VAL A 736 1.97 -18.56 -9.36
N ALA A 737 2.27 -19.54 -8.51
CA ALA A 737 2.32 -20.94 -8.91
C ALA A 737 0.96 -21.45 -9.41
N SER A 738 -0.11 -21.20 -8.63
CA SER A 738 -1.49 -21.51 -9.01
C SER A 738 -1.88 -20.85 -10.33
N VAL A 739 -1.54 -19.57 -10.53
CA VAL A 739 -1.74 -18.86 -11.81
C VAL A 739 -0.95 -19.50 -12.97
N CYS A 740 0.31 -19.88 -12.77
CA CYS A 740 1.10 -20.58 -13.80
C CYS A 740 0.44 -21.90 -14.21
N ARG A 741 -0.09 -22.67 -13.25
CA ARG A 741 -0.80 -23.92 -13.51
C ARG A 741 -2.14 -23.68 -14.20
N GLN A 742 -2.96 -22.75 -13.72
CA GLN A 742 -4.25 -22.41 -14.33
C GLN A 742 -4.07 -21.92 -15.78
N LEU A 743 -3.07 -21.07 -16.05
CA LEU A 743 -2.73 -20.60 -17.40
C LEU A 743 -2.27 -21.74 -18.31
N ALA A 744 -1.44 -22.64 -17.80
CA ALA A 744 -1.01 -23.86 -18.51
C ALA A 744 -2.20 -24.79 -18.81
N GLU A 745 -3.07 -25.06 -17.85
CA GLU A 745 -4.26 -25.90 -18.01
C GLU A 745 -5.24 -25.32 -19.02
N LYS A 746 -5.48 -24.01 -18.99
CA LYS A 746 -6.27 -23.32 -20.04
C LYS A 746 -5.62 -23.47 -21.41
N ARG A 747 -4.30 -23.30 -21.53
CA ARG A 747 -3.58 -23.42 -22.81
C ARG A 747 -3.51 -24.85 -23.37
N MET A 748 -3.72 -25.88 -22.55
CA MET A 748 -3.91 -27.26 -23.03
C MET A 748 -5.30 -27.51 -23.63
N LEU A 749 -6.26 -26.61 -23.42
CA LEU A 749 -7.64 -26.70 -23.94
C LEU A 749 -7.94 -25.64 -25.01
N ASP A 750 -7.35 -24.45 -24.88
CA ASP A 750 -7.53 -23.30 -25.76
C ASP A 750 -6.17 -22.79 -26.29
N PRO A 751 -5.89 -22.90 -27.61
CA PRO A 751 -4.66 -22.40 -28.20
C PRO A 751 -4.58 -20.86 -28.31
N SER A 752 -5.64 -20.13 -27.95
CA SER A 752 -5.66 -18.66 -27.90
C SER A 752 -4.86 -18.07 -26.73
N ILE A 753 -4.60 -18.86 -25.68
CA ILE A 753 -3.91 -18.41 -24.45
C ILE A 753 -2.41 -18.23 -24.70
N LYS A 754 -1.99 -17.01 -25.05
CA LYS A 754 -0.61 -16.62 -25.34
C LYS A 754 -0.41 -15.10 -25.20
N GLY A 755 0.84 -14.65 -25.26
CA GLY A 755 1.21 -13.24 -25.12
C GLY A 755 1.36 -12.80 -23.67
N THR A 756 1.34 -11.48 -23.43
CA THR A 756 1.56 -10.90 -22.11
C THR A 756 0.32 -11.02 -21.21
N PHE A 757 0.57 -11.28 -19.93
CA PHE A 757 -0.37 -11.30 -18.81
C PHE A 757 0.30 -10.71 -17.55
N HIS A 758 -0.49 -10.10 -16.67
CA HIS A 758 -0.05 -9.59 -15.37
C HIS A 758 -0.67 -10.37 -14.21
N TRP A 759 0.09 -10.60 -13.13
CA TRP A 759 -0.49 -11.05 -11.86
C TRP A 759 0.13 -10.36 -10.64
N SER A 760 -0.73 -9.92 -9.72
CA SER A 760 -0.36 -9.20 -8.50
C SER A 760 -1.33 -9.52 -7.35
N GLY A 761 -0.80 -9.52 -6.13
CA GLY A 761 -1.60 -9.29 -4.92
C GLY A 761 -2.27 -7.91 -4.95
N ASN A 762 -3.36 -7.76 -4.21
CA ASN A 762 -4.18 -6.54 -4.18
C ASN A 762 -3.92 -5.64 -2.96
N GLU A 763 -3.13 -6.09 -1.97
CA GLU A 763 -2.70 -5.28 -0.84
C GLU A 763 -1.50 -4.39 -1.23
N GLN A 764 -1.73 -3.09 -1.43
CA GLN A 764 -0.64 -2.11 -1.63
C GLN A 764 0.09 -1.86 -0.30
N MET A 765 1.42 -2.00 -0.30
CA MET A 765 2.27 -1.72 0.86
C MET A 765 3.65 -1.21 0.47
N THR A 766 4.18 -0.22 1.20
CA THR A 766 5.62 0.09 1.24
C THR A 766 6.39 -0.94 2.10
N LYS A 767 7.72 -0.85 2.14
CA LYS A 767 8.54 -1.71 3.03
C LYS A 767 8.30 -1.42 4.51
N TYR A 768 8.00 -0.19 4.89
CA TYR A 768 7.59 0.17 6.25
C TYR A 768 6.27 -0.50 6.63
N GLU A 769 5.24 -0.41 5.79
CA GLU A 769 3.93 -1.02 6.06
C GLU A 769 3.99 -2.55 6.09
N MET A 770 4.73 -3.17 5.15
CA MET A 770 5.01 -4.62 5.21
C MET A 770 5.72 -5.01 6.52
N ALA A 771 6.67 -4.21 7.01
CA ALA A 771 7.37 -4.51 8.26
C ALA A 771 6.47 -4.36 9.49
N CYS A 772 5.57 -3.38 9.50
CA CYS A 772 4.54 -3.25 10.54
C CYS A 772 3.54 -4.42 10.47
N ALA A 773 3.05 -4.79 9.28
CA ALA A 773 2.14 -5.92 9.12
C ALA A 773 2.79 -7.28 9.48
N ILE A 774 4.10 -7.43 9.28
CA ILE A 774 4.90 -8.56 9.81
C ILE A 774 4.94 -8.51 11.34
N ALA A 775 5.22 -7.36 11.94
CA ALA A 775 5.25 -7.22 13.40
C ALA A 775 3.90 -7.63 14.02
N ASP A 776 2.80 -7.08 13.50
CA ASP A 776 1.44 -7.41 13.94
C ASP A 776 1.12 -8.91 13.79
N ALA A 777 1.49 -9.54 12.65
CA ALA A 777 1.18 -10.94 12.39
C ALA A 777 1.83 -11.92 13.40
N PHE A 778 2.95 -11.49 14.00
CA PHE A 778 3.66 -12.18 15.08
C PHE A 778 3.43 -11.58 16.48
N ASN A 779 2.55 -10.57 16.60
CA ASN A 779 2.30 -9.81 17.84
C ASN A 779 3.59 -9.25 18.48
N LEU A 780 4.47 -8.72 17.64
CA LEU A 780 5.73 -8.05 18.00
C LEU A 780 5.55 -6.53 17.99
N PRO A 781 6.31 -5.77 18.80
CA PRO A 781 6.30 -4.31 18.74
C PRO A 781 6.89 -3.79 17.42
N SER A 782 6.29 -2.73 16.87
CA SER A 782 6.72 -2.04 15.65
C SER A 782 7.29 -0.64 15.90
N SER A 783 7.28 -0.14 17.13
CA SER A 783 7.62 1.26 17.50
C SER A 783 9.09 1.65 17.32
N HIS A 784 9.99 0.68 17.09
CA HIS A 784 11.38 0.92 16.72
C HIS A 784 11.59 1.06 15.20
N LEU A 785 10.60 0.68 14.39
CA LEU A 785 10.61 0.88 12.94
C LEU A 785 10.39 2.36 12.63
N ARG A 786 11.16 2.91 11.69
CA ARG A 786 11.06 4.32 11.29
C ARG A 786 10.81 4.44 9.77
N PRO A 787 9.72 5.10 9.33
CA PRO A 787 9.50 5.35 7.91
C PRO A 787 10.50 6.37 7.37
N ILE A 788 11.02 6.12 6.17
CA ILE A 788 11.70 7.11 5.32
C ILE A 788 10.82 7.35 4.11
N THR A 789 10.26 8.56 4.00
CA THR A 789 9.45 9.01 2.87
C THR A 789 10.27 9.63 1.75
N ASP A 790 11.56 9.88 1.98
CA ASP A 790 12.48 10.45 0.99
C ASP A 790 12.84 9.42 -0.09
N SER A 791 13.01 9.91 -1.33
CA SER A 791 13.41 9.06 -2.46
C SER A 791 14.82 8.48 -2.24
N PRO A 792 15.05 7.16 -2.42
CA PRO A 792 16.36 6.55 -2.21
C PRO A 792 17.47 7.11 -3.13
N VAL A 793 18.43 7.82 -2.54
CA VAL A 793 19.53 8.50 -3.26
C VAL A 793 20.65 7.54 -3.71
N ILE A 794 20.65 6.28 -3.26
CA ILE A 794 21.76 5.32 -3.44
C ILE A 794 21.25 3.96 -3.95
N GLY A 795 21.91 3.45 -5.00
CA GLY A 795 21.64 2.15 -5.63
C GLY A 795 20.76 2.25 -6.88
N ALA A 796 20.44 1.09 -7.46
CA ALA A 796 19.57 0.97 -8.64
C ALA A 796 18.27 1.80 -8.51
N GLN A 797 17.96 2.62 -9.53
CA GLN A 797 16.72 3.39 -9.60
C GLN A 797 15.50 2.46 -9.55
N ARG A 798 14.40 2.92 -8.93
CA ARG A 798 13.23 2.07 -8.66
C ARG A 798 11.93 2.78 -9.06
N PRO A 799 10.96 2.06 -9.65
CA PRO A 799 9.67 2.63 -9.96
C PRO A 799 8.92 3.03 -8.68
N ARG A 800 8.30 4.21 -8.66
CA ARG A 800 7.61 4.74 -7.46
C ARG A 800 6.38 3.91 -7.12
N ASN A 801 5.55 3.61 -8.11
CA ASN A 801 4.46 2.65 -8.02
C ASN A 801 4.27 1.91 -9.36
N ALA A 802 4.82 0.70 -9.49
CA ALA A 802 4.59 -0.18 -10.66
C ALA A 802 3.44 -1.17 -10.37
N GLN A 803 2.25 -0.63 -10.07
CA GLN A 803 1.05 -1.44 -9.90
C GLN A 803 0.67 -2.10 -11.24
N LEU A 804 0.36 -3.39 -11.19
CA LEU A 804 -0.06 -4.17 -12.34
C LEU A 804 -1.59 -4.35 -12.30
N ASP A 805 -2.28 -4.00 -13.37
CA ASP A 805 -3.68 -4.36 -13.57
C ASP A 805 -3.76 -5.88 -13.84
N CYS A 806 -4.69 -6.58 -13.19
CA CYS A 806 -4.84 -8.04 -13.32
C CYS A 806 -6.08 -8.44 -14.14
N SER A 807 -6.85 -7.47 -14.65
CA SER A 807 -8.17 -7.65 -15.26
C SER A 807 -8.20 -8.67 -16.40
N LYS A 808 -7.09 -8.82 -17.14
CA LYS A 808 -6.96 -9.79 -18.24
C LYS A 808 -7.01 -11.25 -17.76
N LEU A 809 -6.33 -11.56 -16.64
CA LEU A 809 -6.41 -12.89 -16.02
C LEU A 809 -7.70 -13.08 -15.22
N GLU A 810 -8.17 -12.05 -14.53
CA GLU A 810 -9.43 -12.11 -13.78
C GLU A 810 -10.64 -12.36 -14.70
N THR A 811 -10.69 -11.72 -15.87
CA THR A 811 -11.70 -11.97 -16.92
C THR A 811 -11.63 -13.39 -17.48
N LEU A 812 -10.44 -13.98 -17.53
CA LEU A 812 -10.25 -15.39 -17.89
C LEU A 812 -10.63 -16.34 -16.74
N GLY A 813 -11.00 -15.86 -15.56
CA GLY A 813 -11.21 -16.68 -14.36
C GLY A 813 -9.93 -17.35 -13.88
N ILE A 814 -8.77 -16.72 -14.10
CA ILE A 814 -7.46 -17.15 -13.64
C ILE A 814 -7.03 -16.26 -12.47
N GLY A 815 -6.71 -16.84 -11.32
CA GLY A 815 -6.25 -16.08 -10.16
C GLY A 815 -6.21 -16.85 -8.85
N GLN A 816 -5.47 -16.30 -7.90
CA GLN A 816 -5.48 -16.66 -6.48
C GLN A 816 -4.83 -15.52 -5.67
N ARG A 817 -5.35 -15.15 -4.50
CA ARG A 817 -4.73 -14.16 -3.61
C ARG A 817 -4.74 -14.63 -2.16
N THR A 818 -3.57 -14.98 -1.63
CA THR A 818 -3.33 -15.28 -0.22
C THR A 818 -3.19 -13.96 0.54
N PRO A 819 -4.02 -13.63 1.55
CA PRO A 819 -3.88 -12.40 2.33
C PRO A 819 -2.49 -12.29 2.99
N PHE A 820 -1.87 -11.13 2.90
CA PHE A 820 -0.46 -10.90 3.25
C PHE A 820 -0.14 -11.40 4.66
N ARG A 821 -0.96 -11.02 5.64
CA ARG A 821 -0.81 -11.40 7.06
C ARG A 821 -0.86 -12.91 7.30
N ILE A 822 -1.52 -13.68 6.44
CA ILE A 822 -1.57 -15.15 6.51
C ILE A 822 -0.29 -15.72 5.87
N GLY A 823 -0.06 -15.43 4.59
CA GLY A 823 1.08 -15.98 3.86
C GLY A 823 2.44 -15.61 4.47
N ILE A 824 2.59 -14.38 4.99
CA ILE A 824 3.85 -13.93 5.59
C ILE A 824 4.12 -14.61 6.95
N LYS A 825 3.05 -15.00 7.65
CA LYS A 825 3.12 -15.77 8.90
C LYS A 825 3.52 -17.21 8.64
N GLU A 826 2.93 -17.85 7.62
CA GLU A 826 3.39 -19.16 7.12
C GLU A 826 4.86 -19.12 6.69
N SER A 827 5.28 -18.03 6.03
CA SER A 827 6.64 -17.86 5.49
C SER A 827 7.71 -17.70 6.56
N LEU A 828 7.40 -17.01 7.68
CA LEU A 828 8.39 -16.52 8.64
C LEU A 828 8.39 -17.23 9.99
N TRP A 829 7.37 -18.02 10.36
CA TRP A 829 7.34 -18.68 11.67
C TRP A 829 8.57 -19.56 11.99
N PRO A 830 9.26 -20.23 11.04
CA PRO A 830 10.47 -21.01 11.35
C PRO A 830 11.67 -20.13 11.76
N PHE A 831 11.62 -18.84 11.44
CA PHE A 831 12.68 -17.86 11.70
C PHE A 831 12.40 -16.98 12.94
N LEU A 832 11.32 -17.26 13.68
CA LEU A 832 10.96 -16.53 14.90
C LEU A 832 11.90 -16.93 16.05
N ILE A 833 12.64 -15.95 16.58
CA ILE A 833 13.68 -16.16 17.58
C ILE A 833 13.04 -16.36 18.96
N ASP A 834 12.81 -17.63 19.33
CA ASP A 834 12.44 -17.97 20.70
C ASP A 834 13.60 -17.64 21.67
N LYS A 835 13.34 -16.72 22.60
CA LYS A 835 14.35 -16.13 23.49
C LYS A 835 14.91 -17.12 24.51
N ARG A 836 14.09 -18.05 25.05
CA ARG A 836 14.40 -18.99 26.18
C ARG A 836 15.68 -18.67 26.97
N TRP A 837 16.76 -19.38 26.66
CA TRP A 837 18.07 -19.31 27.32
C TRP A 837 19.05 -18.35 26.63
N ARG A 838 18.69 -17.84 25.45
CA ARG A 838 19.53 -17.04 24.56
C ARG A 838 19.51 -15.56 24.94
N GLN A 839 19.83 -15.25 26.19
CA GLN A 839 19.65 -13.91 26.78
C GLN A 839 20.34 -12.79 25.99
N THR A 840 21.46 -13.10 25.32
CA THR A 840 22.27 -12.18 24.51
C THR A 840 21.97 -12.23 23.00
N VAL A 841 20.99 -13.00 22.50
CA VAL A 841 20.74 -13.13 21.05
C VAL A 841 20.30 -11.83 20.35
N PHE A 842 19.85 -10.84 21.13
CA PHE A 842 19.47 -9.52 20.67
C PHE A 842 20.54 -8.44 20.93
N HIS A 843 21.73 -8.82 21.40
CA HIS A 843 22.86 -7.91 21.68
C HIS A 843 23.86 -7.91 20.51
#